data_AF-A0A8S1K3X1-F1
#
_entry.id   AF-A0A8S1K3X1-F1
#
_cell.length_a   1.000
_cell.length_b   1.000
_cell.length_c   1.000
_cell.angle_alpha   90.00
_cell.angle_beta   90.00
_cell.angle_gamma   90.00
#
_symmetry.space_group_name_H-M   'P 1'
#
loop_
_entity.id
_entity.type
_entity.pdbx_description
1 polymer ?
#
loop_
_entity_poly.entity_id
_entity_poly.type
_entity_poly.pdbx_seq_one_letter_code
_entity_poly.pdbx_strand_id
1 'polypeptide(L)'
;MKIKIISLLILLQIAKSQVVLSFKNSCECTQIAVDTECNLLYPYCNWQVNEQNVGTCETTNCYNLDSSADCVLLRNCIWNGKQCLSTYSDVQCNQLEGEKDLTCQQQNVSCYGITGQCLSINELPSCKTYQSQVECTIGQEGKCSWSITTNQCGFYVTCEQIPLNICNTYRPYETNYSQGQYCHINNSGQCVQMTCSDITSQINCTFVQTVFNQDQFYLCQWNSQSKTCELAPSTSNLTEKNCFSDTLGTYHWIAENKYTVQGLCFPCSLRIIKQSEICLCEQLVSQLDCIYAKTCTWQQNKCITSQCTLFNEQQSLCAQSPACMYIFGKGCIPFTKCSDIRGDNQFQCIAQSIQCPSSNGQYCTSLPIDSSIFCQQQGNAYNCSNVLIGNGKCYWNSQKNQCQYSSSCYSFNMQDCLKLKHACYYSGSYCYPIYCSYFSTASDCTFYFDYYSGSYKYCYWNYQYGYCDDQKPYELDFQSCYTSTQGKYRWSSQDSKIGACTQCAAIIVPNKRSWCSCDQLIYQGDCATAYDSCLWNPEKSQCVPLDCSMLTTRNLCVQNYNCHWIQYQNVMQCLPFTSCDKLPGSNSYMCMLYSQRCTQTDGKYCKELSYADIKQKCSSIADYTNCYLTVASDGVCRWNTQTQTCYALSECSQITEMSFCGINNYACYWNFQTNTCTSLTCSMVKTPSECTYFDQYINFGFQIQMCLWNSTCQNATSTNLTSSNCFTNTAKTYRWSKNNETDGSCQSCSQSSIFTLGFIILIFLTQ
;
A
#
# COMPACT_ATOMS: atom_id res chain seq x y z
N MET A 1 4.08 -42.28 -3.47
CA MET A 1 3.47 -41.13 -4.17
C MET A 1 3.35 -39.85 -3.31
N LYS A 2 3.31 -39.93 -1.96
CA LYS A 2 3.21 -38.76 -1.06
C LYS A 2 4.47 -37.87 -0.97
N ILE A 3 5.66 -38.40 -1.26
CA ILE A 3 6.92 -37.64 -1.16
C ILE A 3 7.13 -36.68 -2.36
N LYS A 4 6.52 -36.93 -3.53
CA LYS A 4 6.64 -36.05 -4.71
C LYS A 4 5.81 -34.76 -4.61
N ILE A 5 4.76 -34.73 -3.78
CA ILE A 5 3.88 -33.54 -3.63
C ILE A 5 4.52 -32.50 -2.70
N ILE A 6 5.32 -32.91 -1.71
CA ILE A 6 6.03 -32.00 -0.80
C ILE A 6 7.17 -31.27 -1.56
N SER A 7 7.88 -31.95 -2.46
CA SER A 7 8.89 -31.30 -3.31
C SER A 7 8.30 -30.32 -4.32
N LEU A 8 7.06 -30.53 -4.78
CA LEU A 8 6.37 -29.60 -5.69
C LEU A 8 5.84 -28.34 -4.96
N LEU A 9 5.47 -28.47 -3.70
CA LEU A 9 5.04 -27.34 -2.84
C LEU A 9 6.22 -26.47 -2.36
N ILE A 10 7.43 -27.03 -2.26
CA ILE A 10 8.64 -26.25 -1.95
C ILE A 10 9.15 -25.46 -3.17
N LEU A 11 8.86 -25.92 -4.39
CA LEU A 11 9.26 -25.22 -5.62
C LEU A 11 8.38 -24.01 -5.98
N LEU A 12 7.16 -23.91 -5.43
CA LEU A 12 6.26 -22.74 -5.61
C LEU A 12 6.52 -21.59 -4.61
N GLN A 13 7.52 -21.71 -3.74
CA GLN A 13 7.86 -20.75 -2.67
C GLN A 13 8.71 -19.53 -3.11
N ILE A 14 8.96 -19.32 -4.40
CA ILE A 14 9.90 -18.26 -4.83
C ILE A 14 9.25 -17.27 -5.79
N ALA A 15 8.09 -16.73 -5.43
CA ALA A 15 7.71 -15.39 -5.88
C ALA A 15 8.45 -14.37 -5.00
N LYS A 16 9.79 -14.28 -5.14
CA LYS A 16 10.58 -13.24 -4.47
C LYS A 16 10.01 -11.88 -4.92
N SER A 17 9.58 -11.03 -3.98
CA SER A 17 9.20 -9.66 -4.32
C SER A 17 10.39 -8.96 -4.96
N GLN A 18 10.20 -8.38 -6.14
CA GLN A 18 11.27 -7.69 -6.87
C GLN A 18 11.24 -6.19 -6.55
N VAL A 19 12.41 -5.58 -6.38
CA VAL A 19 12.53 -4.12 -6.29
C VAL A 19 12.54 -3.57 -7.72
N VAL A 20 11.47 -2.86 -8.10
CA VAL A 20 11.40 -2.13 -9.36
C VAL A 20 11.87 -0.69 -9.12
N LEU A 21 12.97 -0.30 -9.75
CA LEU A 21 13.52 1.05 -9.74
C LEU A 21 12.98 1.83 -10.94
N SER A 22 12.81 3.14 -10.79
CA SER A 22 12.49 4.04 -11.90
C SER A 22 13.25 5.36 -11.76
N PHE A 23 13.99 5.77 -12.80
CA PHE A 23 14.77 7.01 -12.82
C PHE A 23 13.95 8.26 -12.53
N LYS A 24 12.64 8.23 -12.79
CA LYS A 24 11.72 9.31 -12.43
C LYS A 24 11.66 9.55 -10.91
N ASN A 25 12.14 8.60 -10.11
CA ASN A 25 12.17 8.66 -8.66
C ASN A 25 13.59 8.85 -8.10
N SER A 26 14.52 9.38 -8.91
CA SER A 26 15.87 9.73 -8.45
C SER A 26 15.83 10.77 -7.32
N CYS A 27 16.77 10.67 -6.38
CA CYS A 27 16.93 11.61 -5.29
C CYS A 27 17.29 13.00 -5.82
N GLU A 28 16.61 14.04 -5.33
CA GLU A 28 17.14 15.39 -5.43
C GLU A 28 18.39 15.51 -4.55
N CYS A 29 19.33 16.40 -4.91
CA CYS A 29 20.52 16.65 -4.07
C CYS A 29 20.13 16.92 -2.61
N THR A 30 19.05 17.67 -2.40
CA THR A 30 18.57 18.02 -1.05
C THR A 30 18.07 16.82 -0.23
N GLN A 31 17.78 15.69 -0.85
CA GLN A 31 17.38 14.46 -0.16
C GLN A 31 18.57 13.64 0.33
N ILE A 32 19.77 13.93 -0.18
CA ILE A 32 21.00 13.23 0.19
C ILE A 32 21.59 13.85 1.45
N ALA A 33 21.81 13.00 2.45
CA ALA A 33 22.34 13.39 3.76
C ALA A 33 23.80 12.94 3.97
N VAL A 34 24.39 12.26 2.99
CA VAL A 34 25.74 11.69 3.08
C VAL A 34 26.63 12.28 1.98
N ASP A 35 27.85 12.69 2.34
CA ASP A 35 28.80 13.32 1.42
C ASP A 35 29.27 12.37 0.32
N THR A 36 29.49 11.10 0.66
CA THR A 36 29.86 10.04 -0.28
C THR A 36 28.83 9.91 -1.40
N GLU A 37 27.55 9.87 -1.07
CA GLU A 37 26.45 9.82 -2.04
C GLU A 37 26.32 11.12 -2.84
N CYS A 38 26.49 12.28 -2.19
CA CYS A 38 26.45 13.56 -2.86
C CYS A 38 27.54 13.68 -3.93
N ASN A 39 28.74 13.19 -3.61
CA ASN A 39 29.88 13.17 -4.52
C ASN A 39 29.69 12.18 -5.68
N LEU A 40 28.94 11.08 -5.49
CA LEU A 40 28.55 10.19 -6.59
C LEU A 40 27.60 10.86 -7.58
N LEU A 41 26.89 11.91 -7.16
CA LEU A 41 26.06 12.72 -8.02
C LEU A 41 26.80 13.88 -8.68
N TYR A 42 28.10 14.04 -8.50
CA TYR A 42 28.85 15.04 -9.26
C TYR A 42 28.74 14.76 -10.78
N PRO A 43 28.48 15.78 -11.63
CA PRO A 43 28.43 17.21 -11.34
C PRO A 43 27.05 17.74 -10.93
N TYR A 44 26.01 16.92 -10.86
CA TYR A 44 24.64 17.37 -10.52
C TYR A 44 24.54 17.94 -9.10
N CYS A 45 25.24 17.32 -8.15
CA CYS A 45 25.24 17.76 -6.76
C CYS A 45 26.64 18.06 -6.27
N ASN A 46 26.72 19.00 -5.33
CA ASN A 46 27.94 19.39 -4.65
C ASN A 46 27.70 19.39 -3.14
N TRP A 47 28.62 18.78 -2.40
CA TRP A 47 28.59 18.81 -0.95
C TRP A 47 29.13 20.15 -0.46
N GLN A 48 28.33 20.88 0.29
CA GLN A 48 28.71 22.13 0.94
C GLN A 48 28.72 21.92 2.45
N VAL A 49 29.66 22.53 3.17
CA VAL A 49 29.70 22.47 4.63
C VAL A 49 29.52 23.89 5.14
N ASN A 50 28.49 24.11 5.95
CA ASN A 50 28.23 25.42 6.53
C ASN A 50 29.18 25.72 7.71
N GLU A 51 29.14 26.94 8.23
CA GLU A 51 29.97 27.38 9.37
C GLU A 51 29.80 26.54 10.65
N GLN A 52 28.69 25.78 10.73
CA GLN A 52 28.36 24.90 11.86
C GLN A 52 28.83 23.45 11.65
N ASN A 53 29.64 23.18 10.63
CA ASN A 53 30.07 21.83 10.21
C ASN A 53 28.91 20.89 9.84
N VAL A 54 27.74 21.44 9.49
CA VAL A 54 26.65 20.67 8.93
C VAL A 54 26.83 20.65 7.43
N GLY A 55 27.07 19.46 6.88
CA GLY A 55 27.18 19.28 5.44
C GLY A 55 25.81 19.12 4.79
N THR A 56 25.62 19.78 3.65
CA THR A 56 24.42 19.76 2.82
C THR A 56 24.80 19.35 1.40
N CYS A 57 23.97 18.50 0.80
CA CYS A 57 24.09 18.20 -0.62
C CYS A 57 23.19 19.15 -1.41
N GLU A 58 23.80 20.01 -2.22
CA GLU A 58 23.10 21.06 -2.98
C GLU A 58 23.24 20.82 -4.48
N THR A 59 22.26 21.25 -5.26
CA THR A 59 22.37 21.26 -6.72
C THR A 59 23.51 22.17 -7.13
N THR A 60 24.41 21.65 -7.97
CA THR A 60 25.56 22.41 -8.45
C THR A 60 25.09 23.61 -9.28
N ASN A 61 25.68 24.77 -9.01
CA ASN A 61 25.46 25.94 -9.83
C ASN A 61 26.18 25.75 -11.18
N CYS A 62 25.45 25.84 -12.30
CA CYS A 62 26.01 25.70 -13.65
C CYS A 62 27.23 26.59 -13.86
N TYR A 63 27.26 27.81 -13.31
CA TYR A 63 28.37 28.75 -13.50
C TYR A 63 29.70 28.27 -12.91
N ASN A 64 29.70 27.26 -12.04
CA ASN A 64 30.91 26.68 -11.45
C ASN A 64 31.45 25.48 -12.26
N LEU A 65 30.87 25.20 -13.44
CA LEU A 65 31.27 24.08 -14.29
C LEU A 65 32.09 24.58 -15.47
N ASP A 66 33.39 24.30 -15.42
CA ASP A 66 34.36 24.71 -16.44
C ASP A 66 34.45 23.72 -17.62
N SER A 67 33.86 22.54 -17.47
CA SER A 67 33.91 21.44 -18.44
C SER A 67 32.58 21.31 -19.17
N SER A 68 32.65 21.25 -20.51
CA SER A 68 31.48 20.97 -21.35
C SER A 68 30.85 19.63 -21.00
N ALA A 69 31.68 18.63 -20.73
CA ALA A 69 31.25 17.29 -20.38
C ALA A 69 30.44 17.26 -19.09
N ASP A 70 30.75 18.12 -18.12
CA ASP A 70 29.99 18.20 -16.86
C ASP A 70 28.74 19.05 -17.02
N CYS A 71 28.85 20.17 -17.74
CA CYS A 71 27.75 21.11 -17.98
C CYS A 71 26.55 20.44 -18.66
N VAL A 72 26.80 19.69 -19.74
CA VAL A 72 25.72 19.10 -20.55
C VAL A 72 24.94 18.01 -19.80
N LEU A 73 25.44 17.51 -18.67
CA LEU A 73 24.75 16.49 -17.89
C LEU A 73 23.59 17.10 -17.10
N LEU A 74 23.71 18.34 -16.60
CA LEU A 74 22.67 18.94 -15.78
C LEU A 74 21.48 19.42 -16.62
N ARG A 75 20.26 19.03 -16.22
CA ARG A 75 19.00 19.36 -16.92
C ARG A 75 18.70 20.86 -17.00
N ASN A 76 19.26 21.64 -16.09
CA ASN A 76 19.08 23.09 -15.96
C ASN A 76 20.32 23.88 -16.40
N CYS A 77 21.27 23.23 -17.09
CA CYS A 77 22.48 23.87 -17.58
C CYS A 77 22.59 23.78 -19.11
N ILE A 78 23.18 24.82 -19.72
CA ILE A 78 23.41 24.90 -21.16
C ILE A 78 24.88 25.19 -21.41
N TRP A 79 25.55 24.34 -22.17
CA TRP A 79 26.89 24.63 -22.66
C TRP A 79 26.83 25.46 -23.93
N ASN A 80 27.35 26.68 -23.91
CA ASN A 80 27.33 27.57 -25.08
C ASN A 80 28.64 27.56 -25.90
N GLY A 81 29.50 26.56 -25.70
CA GLY A 81 30.82 26.49 -26.34
C GLY A 81 31.95 27.19 -25.58
N LYS A 82 31.64 28.03 -24.58
CA LYS A 82 32.64 28.75 -23.78
C LYS A 82 32.48 28.53 -22.28
N GLN A 83 31.24 28.55 -21.80
CA GLN A 83 30.93 28.42 -20.38
C GLN A 83 29.58 27.73 -20.21
N CYS A 84 29.35 27.25 -19.00
CA CYS A 84 28.09 26.67 -18.61
C CYS A 84 27.13 27.76 -18.11
N LEU A 85 25.97 27.87 -18.74
CA LEU A 85 24.92 28.82 -18.39
C LEU A 85 23.85 28.12 -17.55
N SER A 86 23.34 28.78 -16.53
CA SER A 86 22.20 28.28 -15.74
C SER A 86 20.89 28.79 -16.31
N THR A 87 19.89 27.91 -16.40
CA THR A 87 18.49 28.27 -16.58
C THR A 87 17.75 28.20 -15.23
N TYR A 88 16.78 29.10 -15.03
CA TYR A 88 15.95 29.11 -13.81
C TYR A 88 14.98 27.91 -13.72
N SER A 89 14.85 27.13 -14.80
CA SER A 89 14.02 25.93 -14.94
C SER A 89 14.77 24.86 -15.73
N ASP A 90 14.20 23.66 -15.88
CA ASP A 90 14.68 22.69 -16.87
C ASP A 90 14.79 23.34 -18.25
N VAL A 91 15.88 23.03 -18.97
CA VAL A 91 16.14 23.56 -20.31
C VAL A 91 15.02 23.11 -21.24
N GLN A 92 14.28 24.08 -21.78
CA GLN A 92 13.37 23.83 -22.89
C GLN A 92 14.21 23.71 -24.16
N CYS A 93 14.28 22.53 -24.77
CA CYS A 93 15.17 22.29 -25.90
C CYS A 93 14.93 23.26 -27.06
N ASN A 94 13.69 23.69 -27.28
CA ASN A 94 13.34 24.68 -28.29
C ASN A 94 13.91 26.10 -28.04
N GLN A 95 14.45 26.38 -26.85
CA GLN A 95 15.14 27.63 -26.50
C GLN A 95 16.66 27.58 -26.77
N LEU A 96 17.19 26.40 -27.12
CA LEU A 96 18.58 26.29 -27.56
C LEU A 96 18.67 26.82 -28.99
N GLU A 97 18.99 28.11 -29.12
CA GLU A 97 19.45 28.70 -30.38
C GLU A 97 20.83 28.10 -30.68
N GLY A 98 20.85 26.88 -31.21
CA GLY A 98 22.05 26.06 -31.23
C GLY A 98 23.27 26.84 -31.71
N GLU A 99 24.22 27.05 -30.80
CA GLU A 99 25.42 27.83 -31.10
C GLU A 99 26.10 27.27 -32.35
N LYS A 100 26.61 28.17 -33.19
CA LYS A 100 27.22 27.80 -34.47
C LYS A 100 28.33 26.78 -34.18
N ASP A 101 28.20 25.59 -34.75
CA ASP A 101 29.10 24.44 -34.61
C ASP A 101 28.90 23.52 -33.39
N LEU A 102 27.82 23.67 -32.61
CA LEU A 102 27.41 22.70 -31.57
C LEU A 102 26.10 21.98 -31.94
N THR A 103 26.08 20.67 -31.73
CA THR A 103 24.84 19.88 -31.74
C THR A 103 24.01 20.16 -30.49
N CYS A 104 22.71 19.86 -30.52
CA CYS A 104 21.84 20.05 -29.36
C CYS A 104 22.34 19.27 -28.13
N GLN A 105 22.84 18.05 -28.35
CA GLN A 105 23.35 17.17 -27.30
C GLN A 105 24.66 17.69 -26.69
N GLN A 106 25.48 18.41 -27.46
CA GLN A 106 26.68 19.10 -26.97
C GLN A 106 26.36 20.37 -26.16
N GLN A 107 25.10 20.81 -26.16
CA GLN A 107 24.63 21.95 -25.37
C GLN A 107 23.84 21.49 -24.15
N ASN A 108 23.03 20.45 -24.29
CA ASN A 108 22.37 19.74 -23.19
C ASN A 108 22.05 18.30 -23.63
N VAL A 109 22.45 17.30 -22.83
CA VAL A 109 22.26 15.87 -23.19
C VAL A 109 20.80 15.47 -23.35
N SER A 110 19.86 16.22 -22.77
CA SER A 110 18.42 15.95 -22.83
C SER A 110 17.78 16.45 -24.13
N CYS A 111 18.53 17.18 -24.96
CA CYS A 111 18.05 17.81 -26.18
C CYS A 111 18.64 17.16 -27.42
N TYR A 112 17.78 16.87 -28.38
CA TYR A 112 18.09 16.18 -29.63
C TYR A 112 17.82 17.09 -30.83
N GLY A 113 18.38 16.74 -31.99
CA GLY A 113 18.18 17.47 -33.23
C GLY A 113 19.46 18.08 -33.78
N ILE A 114 19.30 18.82 -34.88
CA ILE A 114 20.37 19.52 -35.59
C ILE A 114 20.43 20.99 -35.17
N THR A 115 21.57 21.64 -35.45
CA THR A 115 21.81 23.05 -35.15
C THR A 115 20.63 23.92 -35.63
N GLY A 116 19.98 24.62 -34.69
CA GLY A 116 18.84 25.51 -34.93
C GLY A 116 17.44 24.92 -34.73
N GLN A 117 17.31 23.61 -34.46
CA GLN A 117 16.01 22.96 -34.13
C GLN A 117 16.21 21.87 -33.07
N CYS A 118 16.49 22.30 -31.83
CA CYS A 118 16.62 21.39 -30.71
C CYS A 118 15.24 21.04 -30.14
N LEU A 119 14.99 19.74 -29.99
CA LEU A 119 13.72 19.16 -29.53
C LEU A 119 13.99 18.27 -28.31
N SER A 120 13.04 18.23 -27.38
CA SER A 120 13.04 17.21 -26.33
C SER A 120 12.65 15.85 -26.94
N ILE A 121 12.95 14.76 -26.23
CA ILE A 121 12.61 13.41 -26.71
C ILE A 121 11.11 13.23 -27.01
N ASN A 122 10.25 13.92 -26.25
CA ASN A 122 8.79 13.87 -26.43
C ASN A 122 8.30 14.64 -27.66
N GLU A 123 9.11 15.55 -28.18
CA GLU A 123 8.81 16.38 -29.36
C GLU A 123 9.42 15.80 -30.65
N LEU A 124 10.26 14.76 -30.53
CA LEU A 124 10.83 14.09 -31.70
C LEU A 124 9.73 13.38 -32.51
N PRO A 125 9.85 13.33 -33.84
CA PRO A 125 8.99 12.49 -34.67
C PRO A 125 9.10 11.01 -34.27
N SER A 126 8.02 10.25 -34.48
CA SER A 126 8.08 8.79 -34.36
C SER A 126 9.12 8.24 -35.34
N CYS A 127 9.89 7.23 -34.94
CA CYS A 127 10.88 6.57 -35.82
C CYS A 127 10.28 6.17 -37.17
N LYS A 128 8.99 5.79 -37.21
CA LYS A 128 8.30 5.38 -38.44
C LYS A 128 8.07 6.51 -39.45
N THR A 129 8.24 7.76 -39.05
CA THR A 129 8.00 8.94 -39.90
C THR A 129 9.22 9.34 -40.72
N TYR A 130 10.43 8.89 -40.34
CA TYR A 130 11.65 9.19 -41.08
C TYR A 130 11.67 8.49 -42.45
N GLN A 131 11.97 9.26 -43.49
CA GLN A 131 11.94 8.79 -44.88
C GLN A 131 13.33 8.42 -45.42
N SER A 132 14.40 8.71 -44.68
CA SER A 132 15.77 8.42 -45.08
C SER A 132 16.59 7.73 -43.98
N GLN A 133 17.59 6.96 -44.39
CA GLN A 133 18.53 6.32 -43.48
C GLN A 133 19.32 7.33 -42.63
N VAL A 134 19.59 8.53 -43.17
CA VAL A 134 20.36 9.58 -42.50
C VAL A 134 19.57 10.20 -41.34
N GLU A 135 18.26 10.35 -41.50
CA GLU A 135 17.37 10.90 -40.46
C GLU A 135 17.02 9.85 -39.39
N CYS A 136 17.08 8.56 -39.74
CA CYS A 136 16.71 7.43 -38.89
C CYS A 136 17.71 7.15 -37.75
N THR A 137 17.81 8.09 -36.81
CA THR A 137 18.78 8.06 -35.70
C THR A 137 18.07 7.88 -34.36
N ILE A 138 17.15 8.79 -34.01
CA ILE A 138 16.38 8.77 -32.76
C ILE A 138 14.99 9.38 -32.97
N GLY A 139 13.97 8.79 -32.38
CA GLY A 139 12.59 9.24 -32.43
C GLY A 139 11.98 9.29 -31.03
N GLN A 140 10.69 9.58 -30.96
CA GLN A 140 9.96 9.60 -29.68
C GLN A 140 10.06 8.27 -28.92
N GLU A 141 10.21 7.15 -29.63
CA GLU A 141 10.35 5.81 -29.08
C GLU A 141 11.80 5.43 -28.69
N GLY A 142 12.77 6.34 -28.88
CA GLY A 142 14.19 6.10 -28.65
C GLY A 142 14.97 5.85 -29.93
N LYS A 143 16.09 5.11 -29.83
CA LYS A 143 17.02 4.89 -30.94
C LYS A 143 16.36 4.17 -32.11
N CYS A 144 16.33 4.83 -33.27
CA CYS A 144 15.74 4.27 -34.47
C CYS A 144 16.73 3.35 -35.21
N SER A 145 16.20 2.49 -36.07
CA SER A 145 16.99 1.67 -36.97
C SER A 145 16.37 1.60 -38.36
N TRP A 146 17.24 1.77 -39.35
CA TRP A 146 16.87 1.67 -40.75
C TRP A 146 16.88 0.21 -41.19
N SER A 147 15.73 -0.29 -41.63
CA SER A 147 15.62 -1.62 -42.24
C SER A 147 15.90 -1.51 -43.74
N ILE A 148 17.02 -2.09 -44.18
CA ILE A 148 17.40 -2.14 -45.61
C ILE A 148 16.35 -2.93 -46.41
N THR A 149 15.75 -3.97 -45.82
CA THR A 149 14.78 -4.83 -46.50
C THR A 149 13.45 -4.12 -46.78
N THR A 150 12.98 -3.29 -45.85
CA THR A 150 11.70 -2.58 -45.99
C THR A 150 11.87 -1.14 -46.45
N ASN A 151 13.11 -0.63 -46.53
CA ASN A 151 13.44 0.75 -46.81
C ASN A 151 12.64 1.73 -45.92
N GLN A 152 12.50 1.37 -44.65
CA GLN A 152 11.72 2.10 -43.65
C GLN A 152 12.51 2.21 -42.36
N CYS A 153 12.36 3.35 -41.69
CA CYS A 153 12.84 3.55 -40.34
C CYS A 153 11.86 2.95 -39.33
N GLY A 154 12.38 2.27 -38.32
CA GLY A 154 11.60 1.71 -37.22
C GLY A 154 12.35 1.83 -35.91
N PHE A 155 11.80 1.24 -34.86
CA PHE A 155 12.48 1.06 -33.58
C PHE A 155 12.37 -0.40 -33.19
N TYR A 156 13.35 -0.88 -32.43
CA TYR A 156 13.29 -2.22 -31.88
C TYR A 156 12.26 -2.25 -30.75
N VAL A 157 11.40 -3.25 -30.73
CA VAL A 157 10.44 -3.50 -29.63
C VAL A 157 10.89 -4.65 -28.74
N THR A 158 11.81 -5.49 -29.22
CA THR A 158 12.38 -6.61 -28.48
C THR A 158 13.86 -6.81 -28.83
N CYS A 159 14.61 -7.50 -27.97
CA CYS A 159 16.03 -7.77 -28.21
C CYS A 159 16.28 -8.63 -29.45
N GLU A 160 15.36 -9.54 -29.78
CA GLU A 160 15.50 -10.48 -30.91
C GLU A 160 15.56 -9.77 -32.26
N GLN A 161 15.04 -8.53 -32.32
CA GLN A 161 15.06 -7.71 -33.52
C GLN A 161 16.41 -6.99 -33.71
N ILE A 162 17.23 -6.90 -32.66
CA ILE A 162 18.48 -6.15 -32.68
C ILE A 162 19.58 -6.97 -33.37
N PRO A 163 20.27 -6.39 -34.37
CA PRO A 163 21.42 -7.03 -35.01
C PRO A 163 22.50 -7.45 -34.00
N LEU A 164 23.01 -8.67 -34.15
CA LEU A 164 23.98 -9.25 -33.22
C LEU A 164 25.22 -8.38 -33.00
N ASN A 165 25.68 -7.65 -34.02
CA ASN A 165 26.85 -6.79 -33.94
C ASN A 165 26.67 -5.56 -33.02
N ILE A 166 25.43 -5.17 -32.70
CA ILE A 166 25.12 -4.08 -31.77
C ILE A 166 24.40 -4.55 -30.51
N CYS A 167 24.07 -5.84 -30.39
CA CYS A 167 23.28 -6.37 -29.27
C CYS A 167 23.86 -6.02 -27.88
N ASN A 168 25.15 -6.29 -27.66
CA ASN A 168 25.81 -6.06 -26.37
C ASN A 168 26.07 -4.57 -26.04
N THR A 169 25.95 -3.70 -27.05
CA THR A 169 26.18 -2.25 -26.95
C THR A 169 24.90 -1.44 -27.17
N TYR A 170 23.77 -2.10 -27.43
CA TYR A 170 22.50 -1.44 -27.69
C TYR A 170 22.00 -0.79 -26.41
N ARG A 171 21.81 0.52 -26.48
CA ARG A 171 21.14 1.31 -25.45
C ARG A 171 20.02 2.09 -26.12
N PRO A 172 18.75 1.89 -25.71
CA PRO A 172 17.62 2.54 -26.36
C PRO A 172 17.64 4.07 -26.18
N TYR A 173 18.28 4.55 -25.11
CA TYR A 173 18.48 5.96 -24.81
C TYR A 173 19.95 6.23 -24.46
N GLU A 174 20.53 7.28 -25.03
CA GLU A 174 21.81 7.86 -24.60
C GLU A 174 21.55 8.77 -23.41
N THR A 175 21.25 8.20 -22.25
CA THR A 175 21.20 8.97 -21.00
C THR A 175 22.44 8.68 -20.18
N ASN A 176 22.88 9.65 -19.37
CA ASN A 176 24.05 9.52 -18.49
C ASN A 176 23.95 8.35 -17.49
N TYR A 177 22.75 7.79 -17.31
CA TYR A 177 22.46 6.67 -16.43
C TYR A 177 22.27 5.34 -17.18
N SER A 178 22.55 5.28 -18.48
CA SER A 178 22.45 4.07 -19.28
C SER A 178 23.59 3.07 -18.96
N GLN A 179 23.88 2.80 -17.69
CA GLN A 179 24.89 1.81 -17.31
C GLN A 179 24.37 0.37 -17.45
N GLY A 180 23.05 0.16 -17.50
CA GLY A 180 22.44 -1.18 -17.66
C GLY A 180 22.45 -1.68 -19.11
N GLN A 181 23.04 -2.85 -19.36
CA GLN A 181 22.90 -3.55 -20.64
C GLN A 181 21.48 -4.11 -20.73
N TYR A 182 20.73 -3.73 -21.76
CA TYR A 182 19.34 -4.19 -21.93
C TYR A 182 19.30 -5.56 -22.64
N CYS A 183 20.13 -5.73 -23.68
CA CYS A 183 20.25 -6.98 -24.40
C CYS A 183 21.65 -7.57 -24.28
N HIS A 184 21.73 -8.88 -24.42
CA HIS A 184 22.98 -9.59 -24.61
C HIS A 184 22.83 -10.74 -25.59
N ILE A 185 23.97 -11.18 -26.12
CA ILE A 185 24.03 -12.40 -26.92
C ILE A 185 24.09 -13.60 -25.97
N ASN A 186 23.05 -14.43 -25.98
CA ASN A 186 23.02 -15.66 -25.19
C ASN A 186 23.98 -16.73 -25.76
N ASN A 187 24.10 -17.86 -25.06
CA ASN A 187 24.94 -18.99 -25.50
C ASN A 187 24.54 -19.61 -26.85
N SER A 188 23.33 -19.34 -27.33
CA SER A 188 22.84 -19.78 -28.65
C SER A 188 23.13 -18.78 -29.77
N GLY A 189 23.83 -17.68 -29.48
CA GLY A 189 24.14 -16.65 -30.47
C GLY A 189 22.94 -15.77 -30.82
N GLN A 190 21.92 -15.69 -29.96
CA GLN A 190 20.72 -14.86 -30.17
C GLN A 190 20.77 -13.63 -29.27
N CYS A 191 20.31 -12.49 -29.78
CA CYS A 191 20.14 -11.29 -28.97
C CYS A 191 18.87 -11.42 -28.13
N VAL A 192 19.01 -11.47 -26.80
CA VAL A 192 17.89 -11.64 -25.86
C VAL A 192 17.96 -10.60 -24.76
N GLN A 193 16.84 -10.36 -24.09
CA GLN A 193 16.78 -9.47 -22.93
C GLN A 193 17.70 -10.00 -21.81
N MET A 194 18.49 -9.11 -21.24
CA MET A 194 19.37 -9.43 -20.13
C MET A 194 18.55 -9.61 -18.85
N THR A 195 18.84 -10.70 -18.13
CA THR A 195 18.36 -10.99 -16.79
C THR A 195 19.53 -10.87 -15.80
N CYS A 196 19.25 -10.75 -14.49
CA CYS A 196 20.34 -10.74 -13.51
C CYS A 196 21.23 -11.98 -13.65
N SER A 197 20.65 -13.16 -13.95
CA SER A 197 21.41 -14.40 -14.14
C SER A 197 22.40 -14.38 -15.30
N ASP A 198 22.24 -13.47 -16.26
CA ASP A 198 23.16 -13.35 -17.40
C ASP A 198 24.42 -12.53 -17.05
N ILE A 199 24.42 -11.85 -15.91
CA ILE A 199 25.55 -11.05 -15.44
C ILE A 199 26.56 -11.96 -14.72
N THR A 200 27.73 -12.12 -15.33
CA THR A 200 28.78 -13.05 -14.86
C THR A 200 29.86 -12.40 -14.00
N SER A 201 29.81 -11.08 -13.80
CA SER A 201 30.78 -10.35 -12.98
C SER A 201 30.13 -9.68 -11.77
N GLN A 202 30.81 -9.71 -10.64
CA GLN A 202 30.35 -9.07 -9.41
C GLN A 202 30.19 -7.56 -9.56
N ILE A 203 31.11 -6.91 -10.30
CA ILE A 203 31.13 -5.45 -10.48
C ILE A 203 29.92 -4.98 -11.30
N ASN A 204 29.42 -5.82 -12.23
CA ASN A 204 28.29 -5.46 -13.08
C ASN A 204 26.94 -5.91 -12.51
N CYS A 205 26.92 -6.63 -11.39
CA CYS A 205 25.70 -7.20 -10.82
C CYS A 205 24.93 -6.18 -9.98
N THR A 206 24.38 -5.18 -10.64
CA THR A 206 23.70 -4.05 -9.99
C THR A 206 22.21 -4.02 -10.36
N PHE A 207 21.86 -3.98 -11.63
CA PHE A 207 20.48 -3.96 -12.09
C PHE A 207 20.33 -4.40 -13.55
N VAL A 208 19.12 -4.78 -13.94
CA VAL A 208 18.72 -5.04 -15.34
C VAL A 208 17.43 -4.32 -15.67
N GLN A 209 17.29 -3.83 -16.90
CA GLN A 209 16.08 -3.13 -17.33
C GLN A 209 14.99 -4.15 -17.73
N THR A 210 13.77 -3.93 -17.25
CA THR A 210 12.72 -4.97 -17.19
C THR A 210 11.77 -4.91 -18.37
N VAL A 211 11.53 -3.71 -18.90
CA VAL A 211 10.63 -3.48 -20.02
C VAL A 211 11.38 -2.69 -21.09
N PHE A 212 11.26 -3.14 -22.34
CA PHE A 212 11.88 -2.51 -23.50
C PHE A 212 11.41 -1.05 -23.58
N ASN A 213 12.34 -0.11 -23.72
CA ASN A 213 12.08 1.34 -23.83
C ASN A 213 11.35 2.00 -22.64
N GLN A 214 11.31 1.39 -21.45
CA GLN A 214 10.75 2.02 -20.24
C GLN A 214 11.80 2.20 -19.14
N ASP A 215 11.63 3.24 -18.32
CA ASP A 215 12.45 3.52 -17.13
C ASP A 215 12.10 2.60 -15.95
N GLN A 216 12.14 1.29 -16.15
CA GLN A 216 11.92 0.28 -15.12
C GLN A 216 13.09 -0.70 -15.05
N PHE A 217 13.66 -0.86 -13.85
CA PHE A 217 14.83 -1.71 -13.60
C PHE A 217 14.57 -2.66 -12.44
N TYR A 218 15.04 -3.90 -12.53
CA TYR A 218 15.15 -4.80 -11.39
C TYR A 218 16.53 -4.64 -10.77
N LEU A 219 16.56 -4.48 -9.44
CA LEU A 219 17.79 -4.56 -8.67
C LEU A 219 18.32 -6.01 -8.71
N CYS A 220 19.61 -6.17 -8.96
CA CYS A 220 20.33 -7.43 -8.90
C CYS A 220 21.23 -7.46 -7.65
N GLN A 221 21.57 -8.67 -7.18
CA GLN A 221 22.54 -8.88 -6.11
C GLN A 221 23.51 -10.01 -6.48
N TRP A 222 24.79 -9.81 -6.16
CA TRP A 222 25.80 -10.84 -6.39
C TRP A 222 25.75 -11.90 -5.29
N ASN A 223 25.44 -13.13 -5.66
CA ASN A 223 25.45 -14.26 -4.76
C ASN A 223 26.87 -14.84 -4.70
N SER A 224 27.61 -14.48 -3.64
CA SER A 224 29.02 -14.87 -3.46
C SER A 224 29.26 -16.38 -3.39
N GLN A 225 28.25 -17.15 -2.95
CA GLN A 225 28.32 -18.61 -2.83
C GLN A 225 28.21 -19.30 -4.19
N SER A 226 27.21 -18.91 -4.98
CA SER A 226 26.98 -19.47 -6.32
C SER A 226 27.86 -18.82 -7.39
N LYS A 227 28.49 -17.67 -7.10
CA LYS A 227 29.17 -16.82 -8.08
C LYS A 227 28.27 -16.45 -9.27
N THR A 228 26.98 -16.25 -8.99
CA THR A 228 26.00 -15.80 -9.97
C THR A 228 25.33 -14.53 -9.50
N CYS A 229 24.89 -13.72 -10.45
CA CYS A 229 24.07 -12.57 -10.18
C CYS A 229 22.59 -13.00 -10.16
N GLU A 230 21.84 -12.63 -9.12
CA GLU A 230 20.43 -12.97 -8.98
C GLU A 230 19.59 -11.73 -8.73
N LEU A 231 18.25 -11.84 -8.85
CA LEU A 231 17.36 -10.74 -8.49
C LEU A 231 17.46 -10.43 -6.99
N ALA A 232 17.67 -9.17 -6.65
CA ALA A 232 17.69 -8.72 -5.27
C ALA A 232 16.27 -8.75 -4.69
N PRO A 233 16.03 -9.50 -3.60
CA PRO A 233 14.70 -9.59 -2.98
C PRO A 233 14.31 -8.31 -2.23
N SER A 234 15.30 -7.48 -1.87
CA SER A 234 15.10 -6.18 -1.24
C SER A 234 16.38 -5.32 -1.28
N THR A 235 16.27 -4.06 -0.86
CA THR A 235 17.42 -3.15 -0.65
C THR A 235 18.12 -3.35 0.70
N SER A 236 17.70 -4.31 1.52
CA SER A 236 18.22 -4.51 2.88
C SER A 236 19.72 -4.82 2.94
N ASN A 237 20.25 -5.42 1.88
CA ASN A 237 21.64 -5.88 1.81
C ASN A 237 22.58 -4.82 1.22
N LEU A 238 22.03 -3.68 0.79
CA LEU A 238 22.85 -2.57 0.32
C LEU A 238 23.51 -1.90 1.53
N THR A 239 24.66 -1.32 1.26
CA THR A 239 25.55 -0.57 2.17
C THR A 239 25.52 0.90 1.77
N GLU A 240 26.08 1.79 2.59
CA GLU A 240 26.26 3.20 2.25
C GLU A 240 26.89 3.40 0.86
N LYS A 241 27.95 2.63 0.57
CA LYS A 241 28.72 2.79 -0.67
C LYS A 241 27.89 2.49 -1.93
N ASN A 242 26.96 1.56 -1.84
CA ASN A 242 26.29 1.00 -3.00
C ASN A 242 24.77 1.19 -2.99
N CYS A 243 24.19 1.73 -1.92
CA CYS A 243 22.77 2.08 -1.87
C CYS A 243 22.40 3.02 -3.01
N PHE A 244 23.09 4.16 -3.10
CA PHE A 244 22.83 5.14 -4.13
C PHE A 244 23.17 4.61 -5.54
N SER A 245 24.38 4.06 -5.73
CA SER A 245 24.85 3.63 -7.06
C SER A 245 24.06 2.45 -7.62
N ASP A 246 23.81 1.42 -6.81
CA ASP A 246 23.19 0.18 -7.30
C ASP A 246 21.68 0.37 -7.49
N THR A 247 21.09 1.38 -6.84
CA THR A 247 19.69 1.75 -7.04
C THR A 247 19.48 2.88 -8.04
N LEU A 248 20.52 3.24 -8.81
CA LEU A 248 20.42 4.31 -9.82
C LEU A 248 19.99 5.65 -9.24
N GLY A 249 20.39 5.91 -7.99
CA GLY A 249 20.02 7.09 -7.24
C GLY A 249 18.54 7.18 -6.90
N THR A 250 17.76 6.09 -6.99
CA THR A 250 16.34 6.09 -6.58
C THR A 250 16.17 5.80 -5.08
N TYR A 251 17.24 5.37 -4.43
CA TYR A 251 17.37 5.23 -3.00
C TYR A 251 18.63 5.95 -2.51
N HIS A 252 18.65 6.29 -1.22
CA HIS A 252 19.78 6.91 -0.54
C HIS A 252 19.97 6.30 0.85
N TRP A 253 21.18 6.41 1.38
CA TRP A 253 21.55 5.86 2.66
C TRP A 253 21.14 6.79 3.79
N ILE A 254 20.41 6.23 4.76
CA ILE A 254 20.05 6.92 5.99
C ILE A 254 20.75 6.21 7.15
N ALA A 255 21.68 6.89 7.79
CA ALA A 255 22.43 6.38 8.94
C ALA A 255 22.12 7.16 10.23
N GLU A 256 22.40 6.54 11.38
CA GLU A 256 22.21 7.21 12.68
C GLU A 256 23.19 8.37 12.87
N ASN A 257 24.43 8.21 12.42
CA ASN A 257 25.39 9.29 12.36
C ASN A 257 26.36 9.10 11.17
N LYS A 258 27.10 10.15 10.82
CA LYS A 258 28.07 10.14 9.72
C LYS A 258 29.20 9.11 9.89
N TYR A 259 29.42 8.61 11.11
CA TYR A 259 30.54 7.72 11.44
C TYR A 259 30.13 6.24 11.55
N THR A 260 28.84 5.92 11.51
CA THR A 260 28.33 4.55 11.56
C THR A 260 28.10 4.01 10.17
N VAL A 261 28.79 2.92 9.82
CA VAL A 261 28.60 2.14 8.58
C VAL A 261 27.22 1.44 8.54
N GLN A 262 26.42 1.58 9.60
CA GLN A 262 25.11 0.94 9.74
C GLN A 262 24.00 1.97 9.49
N GLY A 263 23.11 1.65 8.57
CA GLY A 263 22.06 2.51 8.08
C GLY A 263 21.13 1.69 7.18
N LEU A 264 20.17 2.36 6.56
CA LEU A 264 19.24 1.71 5.65
C LEU A 264 19.24 2.40 4.30
N CYS A 265 19.06 1.60 3.25
CA CYS A 265 18.87 2.10 1.91
C CYS A 265 17.38 2.45 1.70
N PHE A 266 17.08 3.76 1.74
CA PHE A 266 15.74 4.32 1.78
C PHE A 266 15.31 4.87 0.41
N PRO A 267 14.07 4.64 -0.05
CA PRO A 267 13.65 5.19 -1.34
C PRO A 267 13.46 6.70 -1.25
N CYS A 268 13.99 7.43 -2.23
CA CYS A 268 13.86 8.89 -2.30
C CYS A 268 12.43 9.37 -2.60
N SER A 269 11.57 8.45 -3.05
CA SER A 269 10.14 8.71 -3.27
C SER A 269 9.25 8.40 -2.06
N LEU A 270 9.79 7.83 -0.96
CA LEU A 270 8.95 7.39 0.15
C LEU A 270 8.41 8.60 0.94
N ARG A 271 7.09 8.82 0.81
CA ARG A 271 6.35 9.73 1.69
C ARG A 271 5.97 8.97 2.95
N ILE A 272 6.12 9.58 4.11
CA ILE A 272 5.76 8.94 5.38
C ILE A 272 4.24 9.06 5.56
N ILE A 273 3.53 8.10 4.98
CA ILE A 273 2.08 8.02 5.08
C ILE A 273 1.73 7.54 6.49
N LYS A 274 0.70 8.14 7.11
CA LYS A 274 0.13 7.65 8.37
C LYS A 274 -0.31 6.19 8.18
N GLN A 275 0.33 5.26 8.88
CA GLN A 275 0.16 3.81 8.69
C GLN A 275 -1.26 3.29 9.02
N SER A 276 -2.16 4.13 9.53
CA SER A 276 -3.54 3.75 9.87
C SER A 276 -4.36 3.22 8.69
N GLU A 277 -3.84 3.30 7.46
CA GLU A 277 -4.50 2.82 6.25
C GLU A 277 -3.95 1.47 5.72
N ILE A 278 -2.83 0.94 6.24
CA ILE A 278 -2.27 -0.36 5.80
C ILE A 278 -2.99 -1.51 6.54
N CYS A 279 -3.15 -2.65 5.87
CA CYS A 279 -3.64 -3.88 6.44
C CYS A 279 -2.82 -4.34 7.64
N LEU A 280 -3.53 -4.60 8.73
CA LEU A 280 -3.01 -5.44 9.80
C LEU A 280 -2.86 -6.87 9.28
N CYS A 281 -1.87 -7.60 9.77
CA CYS A 281 -1.63 -8.98 9.36
C CYS A 281 -2.88 -9.85 9.52
N GLU A 282 -3.64 -9.66 10.59
CA GLU A 282 -4.85 -10.44 10.87
C GLU A 282 -5.99 -10.14 9.88
N GLN A 283 -5.91 -9.04 9.14
CA GLN A 283 -6.84 -8.73 8.05
C GLN A 283 -6.45 -9.48 6.77
N LEU A 284 -5.21 -9.93 6.61
CA LEU A 284 -4.76 -10.61 5.40
C LEU A 284 -5.24 -12.06 5.39
N VAL A 285 -6.35 -12.29 4.69
CA VAL A 285 -6.93 -13.63 4.51
C VAL A 285 -6.24 -14.41 3.40
N SER A 286 -5.59 -13.74 2.44
CA SER A 286 -4.79 -14.37 1.41
C SER A 286 -3.36 -14.63 1.90
N GLN A 287 -2.85 -15.84 1.63
CA GLN A 287 -1.43 -16.17 1.88
C GLN A 287 -0.51 -15.26 1.06
N LEU A 288 -0.89 -14.91 -0.17
CA LEU A 288 -0.10 -14.06 -1.05
C LEU A 288 0.02 -12.64 -0.48
N ASP A 289 -1.10 -12.05 -0.07
CA ASP A 289 -1.09 -10.72 0.57
C ASP A 289 -0.24 -10.73 1.84
N CYS A 290 -0.36 -11.80 2.65
CA CYS A 290 0.44 -11.98 3.85
C CYS A 290 1.95 -11.98 3.56
N ILE A 291 2.37 -12.69 2.50
CA ILE A 291 3.76 -12.73 2.05
C ILE A 291 4.20 -11.34 1.57
N TYR A 292 3.34 -10.65 0.82
CA TYR A 292 3.63 -9.31 0.31
C TYR A 292 3.68 -8.22 1.38
N ALA A 293 3.01 -8.43 2.52
CA ALA A 293 3.09 -7.51 3.64
C ALA A 293 4.49 -7.41 4.25
N LYS A 294 5.32 -8.45 4.12
CA LYS A 294 6.71 -8.59 4.65
C LYS A 294 6.84 -8.52 6.18
N THR A 295 5.93 -7.83 6.85
CA THR A 295 5.83 -7.65 8.30
C THR A 295 4.92 -8.70 8.94
N CYS A 296 4.39 -9.62 8.14
CA CYS A 296 3.49 -10.69 8.53
C CYS A 296 4.06 -12.07 8.17
N THR A 297 3.68 -13.08 8.94
CA THR A 297 4.00 -14.49 8.66
C THR A 297 2.71 -15.29 8.50
N TRP A 298 2.65 -16.14 7.47
CA TRP A 298 1.55 -17.06 7.28
C TRP A 298 1.76 -18.31 8.15
N GLN A 299 0.91 -18.52 9.15
CA GLN A 299 0.97 -19.68 10.05
C GLN A 299 -0.44 -20.23 10.31
N GLN A 300 -0.60 -21.55 10.21
CA GLN A 300 -1.87 -22.23 10.51
C GLN A 300 -3.08 -21.67 9.73
N ASN A 301 -2.93 -21.39 8.43
CA ASN A 301 -3.95 -20.76 7.59
C ASN A 301 -4.42 -19.37 8.06
N LYS A 302 -3.59 -18.68 8.83
CA LYS A 302 -3.81 -17.30 9.27
C LYS A 302 -2.56 -16.46 8.99
N CYS A 303 -2.77 -15.20 8.69
CA CYS A 303 -1.69 -14.24 8.65
C CYS A 303 -1.56 -13.59 10.04
N ILE A 304 -0.38 -13.67 10.63
CA ILE A 304 -0.09 -13.12 11.97
C ILE A 304 1.07 -12.13 11.87
N THR A 305 1.11 -11.17 12.80
CA THR A 305 2.23 -10.23 12.89
C THR A 305 3.54 -10.98 13.17
N SER A 306 4.57 -10.74 12.36
CA SER A 306 5.89 -11.33 12.54
C SER A 306 6.53 -10.83 13.83
N GLN A 307 7.20 -11.71 14.57
CA GLN A 307 7.98 -11.26 15.73
C GLN A 307 9.17 -10.42 15.27
N CYS A 308 9.46 -9.30 15.96
CA CYS A 308 10.56 -8.41 15.61
C CYS A 308 11.91 -9.14 15.50
N THR A 309 12.12 -10.17 16.33
CA THR A 309 13.34 -11.00 16.34
C THR A 309 13.64 -11.69 15.01
N LEU A 310 12.64 -11.90 14.15
CA LEU A 310 12.83 -12.45 12.80
C LEU A 310 13.59 -11.49 11.87
N PHE A 311 13.66 -10.21 12.23
CA PHE A 311 14.31 -9.16 11.43
C PHE A 311 15.64 -8.68 12.02
N ASN A 312 16.25 -9.43 12.94
CA ASN A 312 17.48 -9.02 13.62
C ASN A 312 18.65 -8.68 12.67
N GLU A 313 18.70 -9.35 11.51
CA GLU A 313 19.71 -9.13 10.48
C GLU A 313 19.23 -8.21 9.35
N GLN A 314 17.97 -7.76 9.39
CA GLN A 314 17.29 -7.05 8.31
C GLN A 314 16.76 -5.72 8.82
N GLN A 315 17.67 -4.76 9.05
CA GLN A 315 17.33 -3.43 9.59
C GLN A 315 16.15 -2.76 8.85
N SER A 316 16.12 -2.83 7.53
CA SER A 316 15.05 -2.20 6.74
C SER A 316 13.68 -2.83 6.97
N LEU A 317 13.61 -4.16 7.11
CA LEU A 317 12.37 -4.87 7.42
C LEU A 317 11.93 -4.62 8.87
N CYS A 318 12.90 -4.56 9.79
CA CYS A 318 12.64 -4.17 11.17
C CYS A 318 12.04 -2.76 11.26
N ALA A 319 12.67 -1.78 10.62
CA ALA A 319 12.21 -0.39 10.63
C ALA A 319 10.84 -0.22 9.96
N GLN A 320 10.50 -1.06 8.97
CA GLN A 320 9.18 -1.08 8.33
C GLN A 320 8.10 -1.78 9.16
N SER A 321 8.49 -2.69 10.05
CA SER A 321 7.54 -3.53 10.78
C SER A 321 6.74 -2.73 11.82
N PRO A 322 5.40 -2.85 11.83
CA PRO A 322 4.58 -2.27 12.88
C PRO A 322 5.05 -2.76 14.25
N ALA A 323 5.19 -1.85 15.21
CA ALA A 323 5.63 -2.11 16.58
C ALA A 323 7.07 -2.65 16.73
N CYS A 324 7.92 -2.62 15.70
CA CYS A 324 9.34 -2.94 15.81
C CYS A 324 10.23 -1.72 15.61
N MET A 325 11.32 -1.69 16.37
CA MET A 325 12.42 -0.75 16.19
C MET A 325 13.73 -1.50 16.06
N TYR A 326 14.56 -1.05 15.16
CA TYR A 326 15.94 -1.53 15.05
C TYR A 326 16.81 -0.72 15.99
N ILE A 327 17.51 -1.38 16.92
CA ILE A 327 18.53 -0.74 17.75
C ILE A 327 19.89 -1.27 17.32
N PHE A 328 20.78 -0.36 16.92
CA PHE A 328 22.14 -0.71 16.51
C PHE A 328 22.87 -1.50 17.60
N GLY A 329 23.48 -2.62 17.20
CA GLY A 329 24.14 -3.57 18.09
C GLY A 329 23.22 -4.46 18.94
N LYS A 330 21.90 -4.21 18.97
CA LYS A 330 20.92 -5.05 19.69
C LYS A 330 19.94 -5.78 18.76
N GLY A 331 19.90 -5.41 17.47
CA GLY A 331 18.99 -6.01 16.50
C GLY A 331 17.59 -5.41 16.59
N CYS A 332 16.60 -6.19 16.17
CA CYS A 332 15.22 -5.73 16.05
C CYS A 332 14.42 -6.10 17.30
N ILE A 333 13.86 -5.10 17.98
CA ILE A 333 13.11 -5.29 19.22
C ILE A 333 11.74 -4.61 19.16
N PRO A 334 10.73 -5.13 19.88
CA PRO A 334 9.43 -4.47 19.94
C PRO A 334 9.51 -3.14 20.70
N PHE A 335 8.69 -2.18 20.31
CA PHE A 335 8.48 -0.91 21.04
C PHE A 335 6.98 -0.62 21.18
N THR A 336 6.62 0.21 22.16
CA THR A 336 5.20 0.50 22.46
C THR A 336 4.78 1.93 22.07
N LYS A 337 5.71 2.87 22.13
CA LYS A 337 5.49 4.28 21.79
C LYS A 337 6.76 4.87 21.18
N CYS A 338 6.62 5.85 20.30
CA CYS A 338 7.77 6.43 19.61
C CYS A 338 8.79 7.10 20.53
N SER A 339 8.36 7.59 21.69
CA SER A 339 9.27 8.12 22.71
C SER A 339 10.22 7.08 23.31
N ASP A 340 9.98 5.79 23.07
CA ASP A 340 10.90 4.71 23.45
C ASP A 340 12.15 4.67 22.54
N ILE A 341 12.06 5.29 21.37
CA ILE A 341 13.12 5.35 20.36
C ILE A 341 13.88 6.66 20.58
N ARG A 342 15.21 6.58 20.72
CA ARG A 342 16.07 7.76 20.83
C ARG A 342 16.45 8.21 19.42
N GLY A 343 16.32 9.49 19.12
CA GLY A 343 16.78 10.04 17.85
C GLY A 343 16.76 11.56 17.91
N ASP A 344 17.90 12.16 17.63
CA ASP A 344 18.17 13.59 17.66
C ASP A 344 17.66 14.28 16.38
N ASN A 345 17.37 13.53 15.32
CA ASN A 345 16.79 14.04 14.08
C ASN A 345 15.87 13.00 13.39
N GLN A 346 15.17 13.45 12.35
CA GLN A 346 14.21 12.65 11.58
C GLN A 346 14.84 11.38 10.98
N PHE A 347 16.05 11.50 10.45
CA PHE A 347 16.77 10.41 9.79
C PHE A 347 17.11 9.28 10.76
N GLN A 348 17.61 9.61 11.95
CA GLN A 348 17.85 8.65 13.03
C GLN A 348 16.58 7.90 13.43
N CYS A 349 15.47 8.61 13.45
CA CYS A 349 14.18 8.06 13.84
C CYS A 349 13.60 7.10 12.79
N ILE A 350 13.61 7.51 11.51
CA ILE A 350 13.22 6.65 10.38
C ILE A 350 14.14 5.42 10.27
N ALA A 351 15.44 5.59 10.54
CA ALA A 351 16.43 4.52 10.50
C ALA A 351 16.12 3.38 11.49
N GLN A 352 15.44 3.71 12.60
CA GLN A 352 15.06 2.77 13.65
C GLN A 352 13.62 2.27 13.47
N SER A 353 12.67 3.14 13.13
CA SER A 353 11.29 2.76 12.83
C SER A 353 10.58 3.83 11.99
N ILE A 354 10.05 3.44 10.83
CA ILE A 354 9.26 4.35 9.98
C ILE A 354 7.94 4.78 10.65
N GLN A 355 7.52 4.06 11.70
CA GLN A 355 6.33 4.39 12.49
C GLN A 355 6.53 5.62 13.38
N CYS A 356 7.79 5.96 13.64
CA CYS A 356 8.20 7.03 14.50
C CYS A 356 9.10 7.97 13.73
N PRO A 357 8.60 8.58 12.66
CA PRO A 357 9.47 9.24 11.70
C PRO A 357 10.01 10.58 12.18
N SER A 358 9.44 11.15 13.24
CA SER A 358 9.72 12.50 13.71
C SER A 358 10.67 12.46 14.90
N SER A 359 11.39 13.55 15.16
CA SER A 359 12.24 13.72 16.34
C SER A 359 11.89 15.04 17.04
N ASN A 360 11.97 15.05 18.37
CA ASN A 360 11.92 16.28 19.18
C ASN A 360 13.32 16.79 19.59
N GLY A 361 14.37 16.32 18.93
CA GLY A 361 15.77 16.62 19.24
C GLY A 361 16.45 15.66 20.22
N GLN A 362 15.71 14.69 20.78
CA GLN A 362 16.26 13.65 21.66
C GLN A 362 15.57 12.29 21.48
N TYR A 363 14.24 12.30 21.34
CA TYR A 363 13.42 11.11 21.18
C TYR A 363 12.61 11.21 19.91
N CYS A 364 12.32 10.04 19.35
CA CYS A 364 11.40 9.96 18.24
C CYS A 364 9.98 10.21 18.71
N THR A 365 9.18 10.73 17.81
CA THR A 365 7.77 10.99 18.01
C THR A 365 7.01 10.35 16.87
N SER A 366 5.80 9.89 17.14
CA SER A 366 4.85 9.68 16.06
C SER A 366 4.61 11.05 15.42
N LEU A 367 4.43 11.10 14.09
CA LEU A 367 4.06 12.35 13.39
C LEU A 367 3.06 13.13 14.25
N PRO A 368 3.29 14.43 14.52
CA PRO A 368 2.46 15.13 15.47
C PRO A 368 1.01 15.26 15.01
N ILE A 369 0.17 15.43 16.04
CA ILE A 369 -1.25 15.78 16.04
C ILE A 369 -1.52 17.16 15.38
N ASP A 370 -0.46 17.92 15.05
CA ASP A 370 -0.53 19.21 14.33
C ASP A 370 0.69 19.40 13.40
N SER A 371 0.44 19.37 12.10
CA SER A 371 1.45 19.46 11.04
C SER A 371 2.15 20.82 10.98
N SER A 372 1.53 21.87 11.53
CA SER A 372 2.06 23.24 11.51
C SER A 372 3.23 23.42 12.47
N ILE A 373 3.13 22.85 13.67
CA ILE A 373 4.16 22.91 14.72
C ILE A 373 5.41 22.16 14.26
N PHE A 374 5.23 21.00 13.63
CA PHE A 374 6.37 20.23 13.11
C PHE A 374 7.15 21.03 12.07
N CYS A 375 6.46 21.65 11.11
CA CYS A 375 7.14 22.44 10.09
C CYS A 375 7.94 23.55 10.75
N GLN A 376 7.32 24.33 11.66
CA GLN A 376 8.00 25.42 12.35
C GLN A 376 9.26 24.98 13.14
N GLN A 377 9.30 23.74 13.63
CA GLN A 377 10.45 23.17 14.33
C GLN A 377 11.60 22.76 13.41
N GLN A 378 11.37 22.67 12.09
CA GLN A 378 12.44 22.49 11.12
C GLN A 378 13.23 23.79 11.02
N GLY A 379 14.24 23.94 11.89
CA GLY A 379 14.99 25.18 12.11
C GLY A 379 15.80 25.72 10.93
N ASN A 380 15.69 25.13 9.74
CA ASN A 380 16.32 25.60 8.51
C ASN A 380 15.53 25.18 7.25
N ALA A 381 15.84 25.84 6.13
CA ALA A 381 15.19 25.60 4.83
C ALA A 381 15.34 24.16 4.32
N TYR A 382 16.47 23.51 4.64
CA TYR A 382 16.79 22.16 4.21
C TYR A 382 15.83 21.13 4.84
N ASN A 383 15.75 21.13 6.17
CA ASN A 383 14.85 20.27 6.92
C ASN A 383 13.38 20.58 6.60
N CYS A 384 13.07 21.81 6.20
CA CYS A 384 11.71 22.20 5.86
C CYS A 384 11.23 21.62 4.53
N SER A 385 12.05 21.69 3.48
CA SER A 385 11.59 21.52 2.09
C SER A 385 11.28 20.06 1.69
N ASN A 386 11.65 19.10 2.55
CA ASN A 386 11.57 17.66 2.27
C ASN A 386 10.50 16.93 3.08
N VAL A 387 9.72 17.62 3.91
CA VAL A 387 8.79 16.94 4.81
C VAL A 387 7.34 17.06 4.34
N LEU A 388 6.75 15.90 4.05
CA LEU A 388 5.32 15.73 3.84
C LEU A 388 4.70 15.21 5.14
N ILE A 389 3.67 15.91 5.62
CA ILE A 389 3.06 15.66 6.94
C ILE A 389 1.55 15.70 6.82
N GLY A 390 0.90 14.57 7.08
CA GLY A 390 -0.55 14.46 6.97
C GLY A 390 -1.04 14.92 5.58
N ASN A 391 -1.89 15.95 5.56
CA ASN A 391 -2.53 16.47 4.34
C ASN A 391 -1.73 17.59 3.66
N GLY A 392 -0.45 17.74 3.96
CA GLY A 392 0.30 18.92 3.53
C GLY A 392 1.80 18.72 3.45
N LYS A 393 2.50 19.76 3.02
CA LYS A 393 3.96 19.81 2.91
C LYS A 393 4.50 21.00 3.69
N CYS A 394 5.64 20.79 4.33
CA CYS A 394 6.47 21.87 4.83
C CYS A 394 7.19 22.56 3.66
N TYR A 395 7.10 23.88 3.58
CA TYR A 395 7.83 24.69 2.62
C TYR A 395 8.51 25.86 3.32
N TRP A 396 9.71 26.20 2.86
CA TRP A 396 10.46 27.30 3.46
C TRP A 396 9.89 28.63 2.97
N ASN A 397 9.37 29.45 3.88
CA ASN A 397 8.98 30.80 3.54
C ASN A 397 10.21 31.71 3.63
N SER A 398 10.84 31.98 2.49
CA SER A 398 12.05 32.80 2.40
C SER A 398 11.85 34.23 2.92
N GLN A 399 10.63 34.79 2.84
CA GLN A 399 10.34 36.14 3.35
C GLN A 399 10.32 36.17 4.88
N LYS A 400 9.90 35.08 5.52
CA LYS A 400 9.78 34.97 6.97
C LYS A 400 10.95 34.21 7.60
N ASN A 401 11.87 33.70 6.78
CA ASN A 401 12.99 32.85 7.20
C ASN A 401 12.56 31.72 8.16
N GLN A 402 11.40 31.12 7.87
CA GLN A 402 10.81 30.08 8.72
C GLN A 402 10.10 29.04 7.87
N CYS A 403 10.04 27.82 8.38
CA CYS A 403 9.33 26.74 7.75
C CYS A 403 7.82 26.84 8.02
N GLN A 404 7.02 26.71 6.96
CA GLN A 404 5.56 26.80 7.03
C GLN A 404 4.91 25.52 6.51
N TYR A 405 3.81 25.13 7.13
CA TYR A 405 2.96 24.07 6.62
C TYR A 405 1.98 24.64 5.60
N SER A 406 1.82 23.95 4.47
CA SER A 406 0.67 24.14 3.60
C SER A 406 -0.03 22.84 3.30
N SER A 407 -1.36 22.85 3.45
CA SER A 407 -2.29 21.80 3.04
C SER A 407 -2.93 22.06 1.68
N SER A 408 -2.41 23.00 0.89
CA SER A 408 -3.02 23.42 -0.37
C SER A 408 -1.98 23.58 -1.46
N CYS A 409 -2.21 22.95 -2.62
CA CYS A 409 -1.34 23.13 -3.78
C CYS A 409 -1.21 24.61 -4.18
N TYR A 410 -2.27 25.40 -4.01
CA TYR A 410 -2.32 26.80 -4.44
C TYR A 410 -1.31 27.73 -3.76
N SER A 411 -0.74 27.33 -2.62
CA SER A 411 0.29 28.13 -1.94
C SER A 411 1.69 27.92 -2.50
N PHE A 412 1.90 26.90 -3.33
CA PHE A 412 3.22 26.57 -3.85
C PHE A 412 3.53 27.41 -5.09
N ASN A 413 4.75 27.93 -5.12
CA ASN A 413 5.31 28.51 -6.35
C ASN A 413 5.56 27.38 -7.37
N MET A 414 5.95 27.74 -8.60
CA MET A 414 6.22 26.77 -9.67
C MET A 414 7.19 25.66 -9.23
N GLN A 415 8.32 26.03 -8.61
CA GLN A 415 9.37 25.07 -8.23
C GLN A 415 8.86 24.08 -7.18
N ASP A 416 8.20 24.58 -6.14
CA ASP A 416 7.62 23.74 -5.08
C ASP A 416 6.49 22.84 -5.61
N CYS A 417 5.73 23.33 -6.61
CA CYS A 417 4.68 22.57 -7.25
C CYS A 417 5.20 21.40 -8.08
N LEU A 418 6.26 21.63 -8.89
CA LEU A 418 6.87 20.61 -9.73
C LEU A 418 7.47 19.47 -8.91
N LYS A 419 7.97 19.76 -7.70
CA LYS A 419 8.43 18.76 -6.71
C LYS A 419 7.31 17.89 -6.16
N LEU A 420 6.05 18.26 -6.38
CA LEU A 420 4.86 17.59 -5.87
C LEU A 420 4.12 16.80 -6.94
N LYS A 421 4.79 16.24 -7.95
CA LYS A 421 4.20 15.56 -9.14
C LYS A 421 3.06 14.54 -8.91
N HIS A 422 2.95 13.93 -7.73
CA HIS A 422 1.84 13.02 -7.36
C HIS A 422 0.78 13.66 -6.46
N ALA A 423 0.81 14.96 -6.29
CA ALA A 423 -0.07 15.68 -5.36
C ALA A 423 -0.54 17.00 -5.97
N CYS A 424 0.33 17.68 -6.72
CA CYS A 424 0.04 18.91 -7.41
C CYS A 424 0.52 18.92 -8.86
N TYR A 425 -0.16 19.71 -9.69
CA TYR A 425 0.11 19.97 -11.08
C TYR A 425 0.24 21.48 -11.32
N TYR A 426 1.32 21.91 -11.97
CA TYR A 426 1.52 23.31 -12.33
C TYR A 426 0.94 23.61 -13.72
N SER A 427 -0.01 24.53 -13.78
CA SER A 427 -0.72 24.93 -15.01
C SER A 427 -0.05 26.04 -15.82
N GLY A 428 1.10 26.55 -15.38
CA GLY A 428 1.73 27.75 -15.93
C GLY A 428 1.41 29.05 -15.17
N SER A 429 0.38 29.05 -14.32
CA SER A 429 0.05 30.22 -13.49
C SER A 429 -0.18 29.87 -12.03
N TYR A 430 -0.82 28.72 -11.78
CA TYR A 430 -1.12 28.24 -10.43
C TYR A 430 -0.82 26.75 -10.31
N CYS A 431 -0.57 26.35 -9.07
CA CYS A 431 -0.40 24.96 -8.68
C CYS A 431 -1.74 24.39 -8.20
N TYR A 432 -2.25 23.38 -8.91
CA TYR A 432 -3.53 22.73 -8.65
C TYR A 432 -3.33 21.36 -8.02
N PRO A 433 -4.28 20.84 -7.22
CA PRO A 433 -4.33 19.42 -6.88
C PRO A 433 -4.40 18.57 -8.16
N ILE A 434 -3.65 17.47 -8.20
CA ILE A 434 -3.67 16.53 -9.34
C ILE A 434 -4.77 15.47 -9.15
N TYR A 435 -5.29 14.92 -10.25
CA TYR A 435 -6.20 13.77 -10.30
C TYR A 435 -5.62 12.75 -11.30
N CYS A 436 -6.12 11.51 -11.35
CA CYS A 436 -5.53 10.51 -12.24
C CYS A 436 -5.54 10.93 -13.72
N SER A 437 -6.56 11.68 -14.16
CA SER A 437 -6.67 12.21 -15.53
C SER A 437 -5.51 13.11 -15.98
N TYR A 438 -4.68 13.60 -15.05
CA TYR A 438 -3.51 14.41 -15.35
C TYR A 438 -2.26 13.58 -15.69
N PHE A 439 -2.26 12.28 -15.43
CA PHE A 439 -1.17 11.40 -15.86
C PHE A 439 -1.37 11.01 -17.33
N SER A 440 -0.42 11.40 -18.18
CA SER A 440 -0.45 11.16 -19.63
C SER A 440 0.31 9.92 -20.06
N THR A 441 0.92 9.17 -19.13
CA THR A 441 1.64 7.93 -19.43
C THR A 441 1.26 6.80 -18.47
N ALA A 442 1.30 5.57 -18.97
CA ALA A 442 1.07 4.36 -18.17
C ALA A 442 2.02 4.26 -16.97
N SER A 443 3.25 4.75 -17.12
CA SER A 443 4.25 4.72 -16.06
C SER A 443 3.97 5.69 -14.92
N ASP A 444 3.32 6.81 -15.21
CA ASP A 444 3.01 7.84 -14.19
C ASP A 444 1.64 7.58 -13.55
N CYS A 445 0.78 6.84 -14.23
CA CYS A 445 -0.56 6.46 -13.81
C CYS A 445 -0.54 5.38 -12.71
N THR A 446 -0.23 5.81 -11.49
CA THR A 446 -0.08 4.92 -10.33
C THR A 446 -1.00 5.34 -9.20
N PHE A 447 -0.81 6.56 -8.69
CA PHE A 447 -1.61 7.15 -7.64
C PHE A 447 -1.43 8.68 -7.61
N TYR A 448 -2.36 9.34 -6.95
CA TYR A 448 -2.18 10.71 -6.49
C TYR A 448 -2.58 10.89 -5.03
N PHE A 449 -2.11 11.96 -4.42
CA PHE A 449 -2.47 12.39 -3.09
C PHE A 449 -3.60 13.43 -3.17
N ASP A 450 -4.78 13.04 -2.70
CA ASP A 450 -5.92 13.94 -2.60
C ASP A 450 -5.78 14.79 -1.33
N TYR A 451 -5.39 16.06 -1.52
CA TYR A 451 -5.22 17.04 -0.45
C TYR A 451 -6.51 17.28 0.36
N TYR A 452 -7.68 17.14 -0.27
CA TYR A 452 -8.95 17.40 0.40
C TYR A 452 -9.32 16.26 1.35
N SER A 453 -9.14 15.01 0.92
CA SER A 453 -9.41 13.85 1.77
C SER A 453 -8.23 13.45 2.66
N GLY A 454 -7.03 13.95 2.38
CA GLY A 454 -5.82 13.53 3.08
C GLY A 454 -5.40 12.10 2.78
N SER A 455 -5.86 11.55 1.67
CA SER A 455 -5.71 10.13 1.34
C SER A 455 -5.12 9.97 -0.04
N TYR A 456 -4.46 8.84 -0.27
CA TYR A 456 -4.05 8.46 -1.61
C TYR A 456 -5.24 7.91 -2.39
N LYS A 457 -5.31 8.30 -3.66
CA LYS A 457 -6.25 7.81 -4.65
C LYS A 457 -5.45 7.06 -5.71
N TYR A 458 -5.97 5.94 -6.16
CA TYR A 458 -5.26 5.06 -7.09
C TYR A 458 -5.65 5.40 -8.51
N CYS A 459 -4.68 5.20 -9.39
CA CYS A 459 -4.87 5.46 -10.80
C CYS A 459 -4.69 4.19 -11.60
N TYR A 460 -5.49 4.05 -12.65
CA TYR A 460 -5.43 2.94 -13.58
C TYR A 460 -5.23 3.44 -14.98
N TRP A 461 -4.23 2.85 -15.63
CA TRP A 461 -3.98 3.13 -17.04
C TRP A 461 -4.95 2.32 -17.88
N ASN A 462 -5.90 3.01 -18.52
CA ASN A 462 -6.79 2.38 -19.47
C ASN A 462 -6.06 2.18 -20.80
N TYR A 463 -5.55 0.98 -21.03
CA TYR A 463 -4.82 0.64 -22.26
C TYR A 463 -5.67 0.77 -23.54
N GLN A 464 -6.99 0.66 -23.44
CA GLN A 464 -7.89 0.80 -24.60
C GLN A 464 -7.99 2.25 -25.06
N TYR A 465 -7.95 3.21 -24.13
CA TYR A 465 -8.17 4.62 -24.43
C TYR A 465 -6.93 5.50 -24.25
N GLY A 466 -5.83 4.95 -23.72
CA GLY A 466 -4.57 5.68 -23.54
C GLY A 466 -4.66 6.83 -22.54
N TYR A 467 -5.53 6.74 -21.53
CA TYR A 467 -5.62 7.72 -20.45
C TYR A 467 -5.63 7.05 -19.08
N CYS A 468 -5.31 7.85 -18.08
CA CYS A 468 -5.26 7.44 -16.69
C CYS A 468 -6.56 7.84 -15.97
N ASP A 469 -7.24 6.89 -15.34
CA ASP A 469 -8.50 7.13 -14.63
C ASP A 469 -8.34 6.86 -13.13
N ASP A 470 -9.23 7.44 -12.32
CA ASP A 470 -9.31 7.12 -10.90
C ASP A 470 -9.74 5.66 -10.77
N GLN A 471 -8.79 4.77 -10.45
CA GLN A 471 -9.12 3.37 -10.31
C GLN A 471 -9.94 3.16 -9.06
N LYS A 472 -11.00 2.41 -9.26
CA LYS A 472 -11.74 1.74 -8.21
C LYS A 472 -10.92 0.54 -7.74
N PRO A 473 -10.35 0.55 -6.53
CA PRO A 473 -9.40 -0.49 -6.10
C PRO A 473 -9.94 -1.92 -6.22
N TYR A 474 -11.27 -2.07 -6.21
CA TYR A 474 -11.97 -3.33 -6.43
C TYR A 474 -11.83 -3.98 -7.81
N GLU A 475 -11.33 -3.27 -8.81
CA GLU A 475 -11.04 -3.82 -10.14
C GLU A 475 -9.65 -4.46 -10.23
N LEU A 476 -8.82 -4.31 -9.19
CA LEU A 476 -7.53 -4.98 -9.09
C LEU A 476 -7.72 -6.48 -8.89
N ASP A 477 -6.88 -7.28 -9.56
CA ASP A 477 -6.86 -8.73 -9.41
C ASP A 477 -6.19 -9.18 -8.10
N PHE A 478 -6.18 -10.50 -7.88
CA PHE A 478 -5.57 -11.13 -6.71
C PHE A 478 -4.09 -10.78 -6.51
N GLN A 479 -3.32 -10.64 -7.59
CA GLN A 479 -1.87 -10.43 -7.53
C GLN A 479 -1.53 -8.96 -7.26
N SER A 480 -2.31 -8.06 -7.86
CA SER A 480 -2.11 -6.61 -7.81
C SER A 480 -2.79 -5.95 -6.63
N CYS A 481 -3.83 -6.55 -6.03
CA CYS A 481 -4.60 -5.87 -4.99
C CYS A 481 -3.73 -5.33 -3.84
N TYR A 482 -2.96 -6.19 -3.17
CA TYR A 482 -2.14 -5.73 -2.05
C TYR A 482 -0.95 -4.88 -2.50
N THR A 483 -0.26 -5.30 -3.56
CA THR A 483 1.00 -4.67 -4.02
C THR A 483 0.76 -3.31 -4.67
N SER A 484 -0.18 -3.21 -5.61
CA SER A 484 -0.53 -1.96 -6.29
C SER A 484 -1.19 -0.96 -5.34
N THR A 485 -1.89 -1.43 -4.30
CA THR A 485 -2.43 -0.53 -3.28
C THR A 485 -1.47 -0.19 -2.13
N GLN A 486 -0.22 -0.69 -2.17
CA GLN A 486 0.76 -0.53 -1.08
C GLN A 486 0.20 -1.00 0.28
N GLY A 487 -0.57 -2.09 0.24
CA GLY A 487 -1.14 -2.73 1.41
C GLY A 487 -2.34 -2.02 2.04
N LYS A 488 -2.94 -1.01 1.39
CA LYS A 488 -4.18 -0.38 1.91
C LYS A 488 -5.46 -1.14 1.58
N TYR A 489 -5.36 -2.04 0.61
CA TYR A 489 -6.40 -2.98 0.25
C TYR A 489 -5.83 -4.40 0.34
N ARG A 490 -6.73 -5.35 0.53
CA ARG A 490 -6.49 -6.78 0.57
C ARG A 490 -7.47 -7.51 -0.30
N TRP A 491 -7.06 -8.68 -0.77
CA TRP A 491 -7.99 -9.63 -1.30
C TRP A 491 -8.90 -10.15 -0.19
N SER A 492 -10.20 -10.18 -0.46
CA SER A 492 -11.21 -10.55 0.54
C SER A 492 -11.34 -12.06 0.77
N SER A 493 -10.49 -12.90 0.16
CA SER A 493 -10.62 -14.36 0.16
C SER A 493 -9.28 -15.08 0.16
N GLN A 494 -9.29 -16.40 0.40
CA GLN A 494 -8.15 -17.28 0.17
C GLN A 494 -8.06 -17.76 -1.28
N ASP A 495 -9.19 -17.80 -1.99
CA ASP A 495 -9.24 -18.22 -3.39
C ASP A 495 -9.00 -17.01 -4.31
N SER A 496 -8.00 -17.11 -5.18
CA SER A 496 -7.66 -16.08 -6.18
C SER A 496 -8.78 -15.83 -7.20
N LYS A 497 -9.73 -16.77 -7.33
CA LYS A 497 -10.89 -16.67 -8.21
C LYS A 497 -12.13 -16.14 -7.51
N ILE A 498 -12.20 -16.17 -6.18
CA ILE A 498 -13.43 -15.90 -5.43
C ILE A 498 -13.13 -14.86 -4.37
N GLY A 499 -12.80 -13.63 -4.78
CA GLY A 499 -12.61 -12.51 -3.87
C GLY A 499 -12.61 -11.20 -4.64
N ALA A 500 -12.49 -10.10 -3.92
CA ALA A 500 -12.30 -8.79 -4.51
C ALA A 500 -11.29 -8.00 -3.71
N CYS A 501 -10.71 -6.99 -4.33
CA CYS A 501 -9.84 -6.08 -3.64
C CYS A 501 -10.66 -5.12 -2.76
N THR A 502 -10.53 -5.29 -1.44
CA THR A 502 -11.32 -4.58 -0.43
C THR A 502 -10.40 -3.81 0.49
N GLN A 503 -10.85 -2.66 0.98
CA GLN A 503 -10.02 -1.88 1.89
C GLN A 503 -9.73 -2.70 3.14
N CYS A 504 -8.51 -2.63 3.64
CA CYS A 504 -8.04 -3.44 4.76
C CYS A 504 -8.96 -3.40 5.99
N ALA A 505 -9.56 -2.24 6.24
CA ALA A 505 -10.45 -2.02 7.36
C ALA A 505 -11.96 -2.13 7.01
N ALA A 506 -12.32 -2.71 5.85
CA ALA A 506 -13.70 -3.12 5.55
C ALA A 506 -14.12 -4.22 6.53
N ILE A 507 -14.68 -3.78 7.66
CA ILE A 507 -15.37 -4.64 8.62
C ILE A 507 -16.62 -5.14 7.92
N ILE A 508 -16.63 -6.43 7.58
CA ILE A 508 -17.89 -7.15 7.36
C ILE A 508 -18.61 -7.05 8.70
N VAL A 509 -19.81 -6.49 8.70
CA VAL A 509 -20.60 -6.25 9.92
C VAL A 509 -21.42 -7.51 10.19
N PRO A 510 -21.00 -8.45 11.07
CA PRO A 510 -21.97 -9.28 11.74
C PRO A 510 -22.66 -8.36 12.76
N ASN A 511 -23.69 -7.62 12.32
CA ASN A 511 -24.55 -6.94 13.27
C ASN A 511 -25.11 -7.99 14.23
N LYS A 512 -25.32 -7.60 15.48
CA LYS A 512 -25.69 -8.43 16.62
C LYS A 512 -26.80 -9.43 16.24
N ARG A 513 -26.38 -10.64 15.86
CA ARG A 513 -27.25 -11.81 15.92
C ARG A 513 -27.53 -12.03 17.41
N SER A 514 -28.59 -12.74 17.77
CA SER A 514 -28.80 -13.21 19.16
C SER A 514 -27.74 -14.26 19.52
N TRP A 515 -26.47 -13.83 19.58
CA TRP A 515 -25.34 -14.61 20.02
C TRP A 515 -25.57 -15.07 21.44
N CYS A 516 -25.08 -16.25 21.73
CA CYS A 516 -25.05 -16.76 23.08
C CYS A 516 -24.25 -15.81 23.96
N SER A 517 -24.83 -15.37 25.07
CA SER A 517 -24.06 -14.72 26.12
C SER A 517 -23.13 -15.72 26.78
N CYS A 518 -22.00 -15.28 27.34
CA CYS A 518 -21.00 -16.19 27.88
C CYS A 518 -21.57 -17.13 28.96
N ASP A 519 -22.50 -16.64 29.79
CA ASP A 519 -23.20 -17.45 30.80
C ASP A 519 -24.08 -18.57 30.22
N GLN A 520 -24.47 -18.47 28.95
CA GLN A 520 -25.17 -19.54 28.24
C GLN A 520 -24.22 -20.62 27.73
N LEU A 521 -22.93 -20.32 27.53
CA LEU A 521 -21.92 -21.25 27.01
C LEU A 521 -21.42 -22.19 28.10
N ILE A 522 -22.19 -23.24 28.38
CA ILE A 522 -21.89 -24.23 29.41
C ILE A 522 -20.91 -25.33 28.95
N TYR A 523 -20.68 -25.47 27.65
CA TYR A 523 -19.71 -26.42 27.08
C TYR A 523 -18.39 -25.69 26.83
N GLN A 524 -17.27 -26.25 27.31
CA GLN A 524 -15.95 -25.63 27.19
C GLN A 524 -15.54 -25.38 25.74
N GLY A 525 -15.90 -26.27 24.81
CA GLY A 525 -15.58 -26.12 23.38
C GLY A 525 -16.25 -24.89 22.74
N ASP A 526 -17.51 -24.63 23.08
CA ASP A 526 -18.23 -23.44 22.62
C ASP A 526 -17.57 -22.17 23.18
N CYS A 527 -17.23 -22.18 24.47
CA CYS A 527 -16.55 -21.06 25.13
C CYS A 527 -15.18 -20.77 24.51
N ALA A 528 -14.38 -21.81 24.25
CA ALA A 528 -13.07 -21.69 23.60
C ALA A 528 -13.18 -21.16 22.17
N THR A 529 -14.28 -21.47 21.47
CA THR A 529 -14.57 -20.94 20.14
C THR A 529 -15.02 -19.47 20.20
N ALA A 530 -15.68 -19.08 21.29
CA ALA A 530 -16.07 -17.71 21.60
C ALA A 530 -14.95 -16.86 22.24
N TYR A 531 -13.67 -17.21 22.03
CA TYR A 531 -12.52 -16.57 22.68
C TYR A 531 -12.42 -15.05 22.43
N ASP A 532 -13.09 -14.55 21.39
CA ASP A 532 -13.17 -13.12 21.09
C ASP A 532 -14.06 -12.36 22.08
N SER A 533 -15.00 -13.04 22.73
CA SER A 533 -15.99 -12.44 23.64
C SER A 533 -16.00 -13.05 25.04
N CYS A 534 -15.51 -14.28 25.20
CA CYS A 534 -15.64 -15.05 26.43
C CYS A 534 -14.33 -15.78 26.78
N LEU A 535 -14.17 -16.08 28.08
CA LEU A 535 -13.08 -16.86 28.64
C LEU A 535 -13.63 -18.01 29.48
N TRP A 536 -13.10 -19.22 29.30
CA TRP A 536 -13.46 -20.34 30.16
C TRP A 536 -12.80 -20.18 31.53
N ASN A 537 -13.59 -20.12 32.59
CA ASN A 537 -13.11 -20.15 33.96
C ASN A 537 -13.11 -21.61 34.44
N PRO A 538 -11.93 -22.28 34.53
CA PRO A 538 -11.86 -23.69 34.92
C PRO A 538 -12.24 -23.92 36.39
N GLU A 539 -12.01 -22.95 37.27
CA GLU A 539 -12.34 -23.06 38.70
C GLU A 539 -13.85 -23.11 38.92
N LYS A 540 -14.60 -22.34 38.12
CA LYS A 540 -16.07 -22.28 38.19
C LYS A 540 -16.75 -23.23 37.21
N SER A 541 -16.01 -23.86 36.29
CA SER A 541 -16.57 -24.62 35.15
C SER A 541 -17.64 -23.81 34.38
N GLN A 542 -17.35 -22.53 34.16
CA GLN A 542 -18.28 -21.57 33.57
C GLN A 542 -17.55 -20.69 32.57
N CYS A 543 -18.25 -20.33 31.50
CA CYS A 543 -17.76 -19.34 30.55
C CYS A 543 -18.14 -17.93 31.04
N VAL A 544 -17.16 -17.04 31.15
CA VAL A 544 -17.34 -15.67 31.65
C VAL A 544 -17.01 -14.66 30.55
N PRO A 545 -17.56 -13.44 30.58
CA PRO A 545 -17.15 -12.38 29.68
C PRO A 545 -15.66 -12.13 29.77
N LEU A 546 -15.01 -12.00 28.61
CA LEU A 546 -13.61 -11.61 28.53
C LEU A 546 -13.48 -10.13 28.93
N ASP A 547 -12.56 -9.83 29.85
CA ASP A 547 -12.27 -8.44 30.21
C ASP A 547 -11.62 -7.73 29.01
N CYS A 548 -12.18 -6.58 28.63
CA CYS A 548 -11.68 -5.74 27.55
C CYS A 548 -10.20 -5.35 27.77
N SER A 549 -9.74 -5.24 29.01
CA SER A 549 -8.33 -4.94 29.32
C SER A 549 -7.36 -6.02 28.82
N MET A 550 -7.83 -7.26 28.63
CA MET A 550 -7.04 -8.37 28.09
C MET A 550 -6.92 -8.34 26.56
N LEU A 551 -7.71 -7.50 25.88
CA LEU A 551 -7.71 -7.35 24.43
C LEU A 551 -6.69 -6.30 24.00
N THR A 552 -5.46 -6.74 23.76
CA THR A 552 -4.34 -5.86 23.42
C THR A 552 -4.34 -5.37 21.98
N THR A 553 -5.19 -5.92 21.11
CA THR A 553 -5.27 -5.52 19.70
C THR A 553 -6.63 -4.90 19.36
N ARG A 554 -6.60 -3.88 18.50
CA ARG A 554 -7.82 -3.20 18.02
C ARG A 554 -8.84 -4.18 17.44
N ASN A 555 -8.39 -5.14 16.63
CA ASN A 555 -9.30 -6.06 15.94
C ASN A 555 -10.09 -6.90 16.94
N LEU A 556 -9.41 -7.54 17.90
CA LEU A 556 -10.09 -8.32 18.93
C LEU A 556 -11.03 -7.45 19.78
N CYS A 557 -10.59 -6.22 20.11
CA CYS A 557 -11.41 -5.26 20.85
C CYS A 557 -12.70 -4.88 20.13
N VAL A 558 -12.59 -4.51 18.84
CA VAL A 558 -13.72 -4.05 18.03
C VAL A 558 -14.72 -5.18 17.74
N GLN A 559 -14.22 -6.41 17.59
CA GLN A 559 -15.03 -7.62 17.42
C GLN A 559 -15.67 -8.10 18.73
N ASN A 560 -15.23 -7.60 19.88
CA ASN A 560 -15.88 -7.87 21.16
C ASN A 560 -17.04 -6.89 21.35
N TYR A 561 -18.26 -7.43 21.40
CA TYR A 561 -19.47 -6.63 21.51
C TYR A 561 -19.53 -5.78 22.79
N ASN A 562 -18.85 -6.20 23.85
CA ASN A 562 -18.83 -5.50 25.13
C ASN A 562 -17.67 -4.50 25.25
N CYS A 563 -16.88 -4.29 24.20
CA CYS A 563 -15.71 -3.43 24.22
C CYS A 563 -15.73 -2.34 23.13
N HIS A 564 -14.85 -1.36 23.30
CA HIS A 564 -14.52 -0.39 22.27
C HIS A 564 -13.04 0.00 22.35
N TRP A 565 -12.46 0.31 21.19
CA TRP A 565 -11.06 0.71 21.04
C TRP A 565 -10.96 2.23 20.97
N ILE A 566 -10.43 2.88 22.01
CA ILE A 566 -10.40 4.35 22.08
C ILE A 566 -9.04 4.85 22.59
N GLN A 567 -8.71 6.09 22.23
CA GLN A 567 -7.60 6.81 22.84
C GLN A 567 -8.02 7.35 24.22
N TYR A 568 -7.43 6.84 25.29
CA TYR A 568 -7.63 7.35 26.64
C TYR A 568 -6.26 7.74 27.22
N GLN A 569 -6.12 9.00 27.63
CA GLN A 569 -4.85 9.56 28.13
C GLN A 569 -3.67 9.36 27.15
N ASN A 570 -3.90 9.64 25.86
CA ASN A 570 -2.92 9.50 24.77
C ASN A 570 -2.46 8.06 24.43
N VAL A 571 -3.05 7.03 25.03
CA VAL A 571 -2.77 5.63 24.70
C VAL A 571 -4.00 4.99 24.06
N MET A 572 -3.83 4.29 22.94
CA MET A 572 -4.88 3.47 22.35
C MET A 572 -5.04 2.20 23.17
N GLN A 573 -6.24 1.95 23.70
CA GLN A 573 -6.51 0.78 24.51
C GLN A 573 -7.95 0.29 24.33
N CYS A 574 -8.19 -0.97 24.69
CA CYS A 574 -9.51 -1.56 24.69
C CYS A 574 -10.20 -1.34 26.04
N LEU A 575 -11.37 -0.71 26.03
CA LEU A 575 -12.14 -0.40 27.22
C LEU A 575 -13.55 -1.00 27.14
N PRO A 576 -14.20 -1.27 28.29
CA PRO A 576 -15.61 -1.65 28.32
C PRO A 576 -16.46 -0.63 27.55
N PHE A 577 -17.31 -1.14 26.66
CA PHE A 577 -18.22 -0.33 25.87
C PHE A 577 -19.17 0.46 26.75
N THR A 578 -19.28 1.78 26.52
CA THR A 578 -20.18 2.65 27.27
C THR A 578 -21.29 3.23 26.38
N SER A 579 -20.93 3.90 25.27
CA SER A 579 -21.88 4.41 24.28
C SER A 579 -21.17 4.75 22.97
N CYS A 580 -21.90 4.75 21.86
CA CYS A 580 -21.37 5.23 20.58
C CYS A 580 -21.22 6.76 20.50
N ASP A 581 -22.04 7.52 21.23
CA ASP A 581 -22.14 8.99 21.10
C ASP A 581 -20.84 9.75 21.44
N LYS A 582 -19.89 9.08 22.10
CA LYS A 582 -18.59 9.64 22.46
C LYS A 582 -17.47 9.26 21.48
N LEU A 583 -17.76 8.39 20.53
CA LEU A 583 -16.78 7.90 19.56
C LEU A 583 -16.85 8.80 18.32
N PRO A 584 -15.74 9.40 17.89
CA PRO A 584 -15.73 10.22 16.69
C PRO A 584 -15.83 9.32 15.45
N GLY A 585 -16.63 9.71 14.47
CA GLY A 585 -16.70 9.00 13.19
C GLY A 585 -17.65 9.69 12.24
N SER A 586 -17.17 10.02 11.05
CA SER A 586 -17.91 10.75 10.02
C SER A 586 -18.72 9.86 9.08
N ASN A 587 -18.58 8.55 9.20
CA ASN A 587 -19.33 7.54 8.46
C ASN A 587 -19.42 6.26 9.32
N SER A 588 -20.36 5.38 8.96
CA SER A 588 -20.60 4.12 9.66
C SER A 588 -19.35 3.23 9.73
N TYR A 589 -18.52 3.29 8.70
CA TYR A 589 -17.23 2.59 8.66
C TYR A 589 -16.27 3.06 9.77
N MET A 590 -16.04 4.37 9.91
CA MET A 590 -15.20 4.93 10.97
C MET A 590 -15.69 4.49 12.35
N CYS A 591 -17.01 4.46 12.53
CA CYS A 591 -17.63 4.07 13.80
C CYS A 591 -17.42 2.61 14.15
N MET A 592 -17.46 1.73 13.16
CA MET A 592 -17.15 0.33 13.35
C MET A 592 -15.68 0.10 13.72
N LEU A 593 -14.76 1.01 13.40
CA LEU A 593 -13.36 0.90 13.86
C LEU A 593 -13.19 1.10 15.37
N TYR A 594 -14.18 1.66 16.05
CA TYR A 594 -14.18 1.82 17.50
C TYR A 594 -14.93 0.68 18.18
N SER A 595 -16.07 0.26 17.64
CA SER A 595 -16.83 -0.88 18.15
C SER A 595 -17.84 -1.36 17.11
N GLN A 596 -18.03 -2.68 17.01
CA GLN A 596 -19.11 -3.23 16.18
C GLN A 596 -20.54 -2.84 16.65
N ARG A 597 -20.70 -2.24 17.84
CA ARG A 597 -21.98 -1.65 18.29
C ARG A 597 -22.32 -0.35 17.58
N CYS A 598 -21.33 0.31 17.01
CA CYS A 598 -21.46 1.65 16.45
C CYS A 598 -21.52 1.59 14.94
N THR A 599 -22.69 1.20 14.42
CA THR A 599 -22.92 0.96 13.00
C THR A 599 -23.49 2.17 12.27
N GLN A 600 -23.69 3.29 12.98
CA GLN A 600 -24.25 4.53 12.44
C GLN A 600 -23.40 5.75 12.82
N THR A 601 -23.67 6.88 12.17
CA THR A 601 -23.07 8.19 12.46
C THR A 601 -24.10 9.31 12.27
N ASP A 602 -23.90 10.44 12.95
CA ASP A 602 -24.56 11.72 12.65
C ASP A 602 -23.71 12.64 11.73
N GLY A 603 -22.63 12.11 11.16
CA GLY A 603 -21.62 12.84 10.37
C GLY A 603 -20.43 13.35 11.20
N LYS A 604 -20.51 13.28 12.54
CA LYS A 604 -19.41 13.69 13.44
C LYS A 604 -19.10 12.65 14.51
N TYR A 605 -20.14 12.11 15.13
CA TYR A 605 -20.07 11.10 16.18
C TYR A 605 -20.82 9.85 15.78
N CYS A 606 -20.37 8.75 16.33
CA CYS A 606 -20.97 7.46 16.11
C CYS A 606 -22.27 7.31 16.87
N LYS A 607 -23.16 6.50 16.31
CA LYS A 607 -24.46 6.18 16.89
C LYS A 607 -24.58 4.67 17.01
N GLU A 608 -25.19 4.25 18.12
CA GLU A 608 -25.61 2.86 18.28
C GLU A 608 -26.91 2.72 17.49
N LEU A 609 -27.14 1.54 16.92
CA LEU A 609 -28.43 1.19 16.35
C LEU A 609 -29.43 1.03 17.52
N SER A 610 -29.93 2.14 18.07
CA SER A 610 -30.86 2.10 19.20
C SER A 610 -32.22 1.60 18.71
N TYR A 611 -33.02 1.02 19.61
CA TYR A 611 -34.37 0.57 19.27
C TYR A 611 -35.27 1.70 18.74
N ALA A 612 -34.97 2.97 19.07
CA ALA A 612 -35.65 4.14 18.54
C ALA A 612 -35.19 4.50 17.10
N ASP A 613 -33.95 4.15 16.75
CA ASP A 613 -33.32 4.41 15.44
C ASP A 613 -33.56 3.27 14.42
N ILE A 614 -34.24 2.18 14.81
CA ILE A 614 -34.86 1.19 13.89
C ILE A 614 -35.95 1.85 13.01
N LYS A 615 -36.19 3.16 13.13
CA LYS A 615 -37.01 3.91 12.17
C LYS A 615 -36.21 4.56 11.04
N GLN A 616 -34.90 4.75 11.21
CA GLN A 616 -34.10 5.33 10.13
C GLN A 616 -34.01 4.28 9.02
N LYS A 617 -34.61 4.61 7.88
CA LYS A 617 -34.53 3.83 6.64
C LYS A 617 -33.40 4.38 5.79
N CYS A 618 -32.80 3.59 4.92
CA CYS A 618 -31.82 4.07 3.96
C CYS A 618 -32.39 5.25 3.16
N SER A 619 -33.66 5.19 2.78
CA SER A 619 -34.39 6.29 2.11
C SER A 619 -34.44 7.63 2.87
N SER A 620 -34.16 7.65 4.17
CA SER A 620 -34.11 8.87 4.99
C SER A 620 -32.71 9.50 5.08
N ILE A 621 -31.68 8.85 4.53
CA ILE A 621 -30.30 9.36 4.53
C ILE A 621 -30.09 10.21 3.26
N ALA A 622 -29.91 11.51 3.46
CA ALA A 622 -29.84 12.48 2.37
C ALA A 622 -28.43 12.67 1.76
N ASP A 623 -27.39 12.16 2.42
CA ASP A 623 -25.99 12.39 2.02
C ASP A 623 -25.28 11.10 1.58
N TYR A 624 -24.46 11.20 0.54
CA TYR A 624 -23.67 10.09 -0.01
C TYR A 624 -22.75 9.44 1.03
N THR A 625 -22.02 10.26 1.79
CA THR A 625 -21.02 9.81 2.78
C THR A 625 -21.67 9.04 3.91
N ASN A 626 -22.86 9.49 4.32
CA ASN A 626 -23.68 8.85 5.34
C ASN A 626 -24.48 7.66 4.81
N CYS A 627 -24.69 7.54 3.50
CA CYS A 627 -25.43 6.42 2.92
C CYS A 627 -24.55 5.19 2.72
N TYR A 628 -23.32 5.40 2.25
CA TYR A 628 -22.44 4.30 1.83
C TYR A 628 -22.09 3.37 3.01
N LEU A 629 -22.43 2.08 2.89
CA LEU A 629 -22.21 1.03 3.90
C LEU A 629 -22.88 1.29 5.26
N THR A 630 -23.80 2.25 5.34
CA THR A 630 -24.61 2.43 6.54
C THR A 630 -25.61 1.31 6.67
N VAL A 631 -25.79 0.85 7.90
CA VAL A 631 -26.78 -0.16 8.22
C VAL A 631 -28.00 0.54 8.82
N ALA A 632 -29.11 0.52 8.08
CA ALA A 632 -30.39 1.09 8.49
C ALA A 632 -31.40 -0.02 8.80
N SER A 633 -32.59 0.38 9.26
CA SER A 633 -33.67 -0.56 9.62
C SER A 633 -34.16 -1.45 8.49
N ASP A 634 -34.03 -0.98 7.24
CA ASP A 634 -34.46 -1.67 6.03
C ASP A 634 -33.33 -2.41 5.30
N GLY A 635 -32.08 -2.33 5.79
CA GLY A 635 -30.96 -3.10 5.26
C GLY A 635 -29.65 -2.30 5.18
N VAL A 636 -28.70 -2.85 4.43
CA VAL A 636 -27.46 -2.15 4.08
C VAL A 636 -27.77 -1.12 3.00
N CYS A 637 -27.37 0.12 3.27
CA CYS A 637 -27.67 1.25 2.43
C CYS A 637 -26.71 1.40 1.25
N ARG A 638 -27.28 1.82 0.12
CA ARG A 638 -26.60 2.13 -1.13
C ARG A 638 -27.04 3.48 -1.66
N TRP A 639 -26.07 4.22 -2.18
CA TRP A 639 -26.35 5.47 -2.86
C TRP A 639 -26.65 5.20 -4.33
N ASN A 640 -27.80 5.64 -4.80
CA ASN A 640 -28.08 5.69 -6.22
C ASN A 640 -27.54 7.00 -6.77
N THR A 641 -26.49 6.94 -7.58
CA THR A 641 -25.84 8.11 -8.17
C THR A 641 -26.73 8.84 -9.19
N GLN A 642 -27.68 8.14 -9.82
CA GLN A 642 -28.59 8.70 -10.81
C GLN A 642 -29.71 9.49 -10.15
N THR A 643 -30.33 8.93 -9.09
CA THR A 643 -31.43 9.59 -8.38
C THR A 643 -30.96 10.47 -7.23
N GLN A 644 -29.67 10.40 -6.86
CA GLN A 644 -29.10 11.05 -5.68
C GLN A 644 -29.88 10.73 -4.40
N THR A 645 -30.32 9.47 -4.27
CA THR A 645 -31.05 9.00 -3.09
C THR A 645 -30.41 7.75 -2.54
N CYS A 646 -30.46 7.62 -1.22
CA CYS A 646 -30.05 6.41 -0.54
C CYS A 646 -31.19 5.36 -0.54
N TYR A 647 -30.87 4.10 -0.76
CA TYR A 647 -31.83 2.98 -0.79
C TYR A 647 -31.25 1.75 -0.09
N ALA A 648 -32.11 0.90 0.44
CA ALA A 648 -31.68 -0.35 1.08
C ALA A 648 -31.54 -1.46 0.05
N LEU A 649 -30.51 -2.27 0.19
CA LEU A 649 -30.41 -3.53 -0.54
C LEU A 649 -31.36 -4.55 0.07
N SER A 650 -32.22 -5.09 -0.78
CA SER A 650 -33.18 -6.15 -0.45
C SER A 650 -32.79 -7.50 -1.03
N GLU A 651 -32.01 -7.51 -2.11
CA GLU A 651 -31.58 -8.72 -2.81
C GLU A 651 -30.13 -8.58 -3.28
N CYS A 652 -29.40 -9.70 -3.35
CA CYS A 652 -28.06 -9.72 -3.92
C CYS A 652 -28.04 -9.31 -5.40
N SER A 653 -29.14 -9.55 -6.14
CA SER A 653 -29.32 -9.17 -7.55
C SER A 653 -29.17 -7.66 -7.79
N GLN A 654 -29.46 -6.85 -6.78
CA GLN A 654 -29.33 -5.38 -6.82
C GLN A 654 -27.87 -4.93 -6.72
N ILE A 655 -26.94 -5.83 -6.38
CA ILE A 655 -25.52 -5.56 -6.34
C ILE A 655 -24.92 -5.81 -7.73
N THR A 656 -24.62 -4.72 -8.43
CA THR A 656 -23.97 -4.76 -9.74
C THR A 656 -22.45 -4.77 -9.67
N GLU A 657 -21.87 -4.63 -8.47
CA GLU A 657 -20.42 -4.53 -8.24
C GLU A 657 -19.90 -5.78 -7.52
N MET A 658 -18.92 -6.46 -8.13
CA MET A 658 -18.32 -7.69 -7.60
C MET A 658 -17.76 -7.52 -6.18
N SER A 659 -17.07 -6.41 -5.90
CA SER A 659 -16.52 -6.14 -4.58
C SER A 659 -17.55 -6.04 -3.49
N PHE A 660 -18.67 -5.39 -3.79
CA PHE A 660 -19.73 -5.25 -2.83
C PHE A 660 -20.49 -6.56 -2.61
N CYS A 661 -20.56 -7.41 -3.64
CA CYS A 661 -21.03 -8.78 -3.48
C CYS A 661 -20.12 -9.55 -2.52
N GLY A 662 -18.79 -9.36 -2.64
CA GLY A 662 -17.79 -9.93 -1.74
C GLY A 662 -17.82 -9.38 -0.30
N ILE A 663 -18.22 -8.12 -0.10
CA ILE A 663 -18.45 -7.56 1.25
C ILE A 663 -19.63 -8.26 1.93
N ASN A 664 -20.63 -8.68 1.15
CA ASN A 664 -21.81 -9.40 1.62
C ASN A 664 -21.68 -10.91 1.41
N ASN A 665 -20.45 -11.47 1.48
CA ASN A 665 -20.17 -12.87 1.16
C ASN A 665 -20.91 -13.90 2.03
N TYR A 666 -21.48 -13.50 3.17
CA TYR A 666 -22.35 -14.36 3.96
C TYR A 666 -23.78 -14.45 3.42
N ALA A 667 -24.25 -13.49 2.63
CA ALA A 667 -25.59 -13.51 2.01
C ALA A 667 -25.52 -13.71 0.49
N CYS A 668 -24.43 -13.31 -0.13
CA CYS A 668 -24.29 -13.15 -1.56
C CYS A 668 -23.07 -13.84 -2.13
N TYR A 669 -23.17 -14.25 -3.39
CA TYR A 669 -22.14 -14.91 -4.17
C TYR A 669 -22.06 -14.28 -5.56
N TRP A 670 -20.86 -13.90 -5.99
CA TRP A 670 -20.64 -13.39 -7.34
C TRP A 670 -20.53 -14.54 -8.33
N ASN A 671 -21.49 -14.63 -9.25
CA ASN A 671 -21.44 -15.62 -10.32
C ASN A 671 -20.65 -15.06 -11.50
N PHE A 672 -19.42 -15.56 -11.67
CA PHE A 672 -18.53 -15.16 -12.76
C PHE A 672 -19.02 -15.54 -14.16
N GLN A 673 -19.89 -16.55 -14.29
CA GLN A 673 -20.42 -16.96 -15.59
C GLN A 673 -21.47 -15.97 -16.11
N THR A 674 -22.28 -15.43 -15.20
CA THR A 674 -23.33 -14.46 -15.53
C THR A 674 -22.91 -13.02 -15.27
N ASN A 675 -21.78 -12.81 -14.60
CA ASN A 675 -21.29 -11.51 -14.13
C ASN A 675 -22.34 -10.77 -13.28
N THR A 676 -23.00 -11.50 -12.38
CA THR A 676 -24.06 -10.98 -11.50
C THR A 676 -23.87 -11.45 -10.06
N CYS A 677 -24.25 -10.62 -9.11
CA CYS A 677 -24.36 -11.03 -7.71
C CYS A 677 -25.67 -11.79 -7.47
N THR A 678 -25.58 -12.95 -6.83
CA THR A 678 -26.72 -13.84 -6.56
C THR A 678 -26.72 -14.23 -5.09
N SER A 679 -27.86 -14.70 -4.55
CA SER A 679 -27.90 -15.16 -3.17
C SER A 679 -27.04 -16.41 -2.97
N LEU A 680 -26.25 -16.44 -1.90
CA LEU A 680 -25.43 -17.59 -1.54
C LEU A 680 -26.34 -18.77 -1.13
N THR A 681 -25.92 -19.99 -1.46
CA THR A 681 -26.58 -21.23 -1.02
C THR A 681 -25.52 -22.21 -0.54
N CYS A 682 -25.87 -23.16 0.33
CA CYS A 682 -24.90 -24.18 0.77
C CYS A 682 -24.29 -24.92 -0.43
N SER A 683 -25.07 -25.22 -1.48
CA SER A 683 -24.57 -25.92 -2.69
C SER A 683 -23.50 -25.16 -3.48
N MET A 684 -23.41 -23.84 -3.33
CA MET A 684 -22.38 -23.02 -3.97
C MET A 684 -21.02 -23.14 -3.27
N VAL A 685 -21.00 -23.50 -1.98
CA VAL A 685 -19.78 -23.65 -1.18
C VAL A 685 -19.06 -24.96 -1.55
N LYS A 686 -17.76 -24.87 -1.90
CA LYS A 686 -16.97 -25.99 -2.42
C LYS A 686 -15.93 -26.53 -1.46
N THR A 687 -15.76 -25.92 -0.29
CA THR A 687 -14.78 -26.38 0.71
C THR A 687 -15.45 -26.73 2.04
N PRO A 688 -14.93 -27.74 2.78
CA PRO A 688 -15.46 -28.09 4.09
C PRO A 688 -15.37 -26.93 5.10
N SER A 689 -14.30 -26.13 5.06
CA SER A 689 -14.05 -25.04 6.00
C SER A 689 -15.03 -23.87 5.86
N GLU A 690 -15.54 -23.64 4.66
CA GLU A 690 -16.51 -22.56 4.39
C GLU A 690 -17.96 -23.04 4.61
N CYS A 691 -18.20 -24.34 4.71
CA CYS A 691 -19.53 -24.93 4.84
C CYS A 691 -20.08 -24.84 6.27
N THR A 692 -20.41 -23.62 6.68
CA THR A 692 -20.86 -23.29 8.04
C THR A 692 -22.30 -22.81 8.05
N TYR A 693 -22.54 -21.60 7.55
CA TYR A 693 -23.86 -20.99 7.39
C TYR A 693 -23.81 -19.90 6.32
N PHE A 694 -24.98 -19.44 5.91
CA PHE A 694 -25.14 -18.19 5.16
C PHE A 694 -26.38 -17.44 5.67
N ASP A 695 -26.46 -16.14 5.40
CA ASP A 695 -27.60 -15.29 5.72
C ASP A 695 -28.62 -15.38 4.59
N GLN A 696 -29.85 -15.78 4.90
CA GLN A 696 -30.89 -15.99 3.90
C GLN A 696 -31.31 -14.71 3.20
N TYR A 697 -31.06 -13.56 3.82
CA TYR A 697 -31.38 -12.25 3.29
C TYR A 697 -30.20 -11.30 3.51
N ILE A 698 -29.99 -10.39 2.55
CA ILE A 698 -29.06 -9.27 2.71
C ILE A 698 -29.61 -8.18 3.66
N ASN A 699 -30.94 -8.15 3.84
CA ASN A 699 -31.60 -7.24 4.76
C ASN A 699 -31.72 -7.84 6.18
N PHE A 700 -32.16 -7.01 7.13
CA PHE A 700 -32.17 -7.28 8.59
C PHE A 700 -33.15 -8.38 9.08
N GLY A 701 -33.16 -9.54 8.43
CA GLY A 701 -34.03 -10.68 8.78
C GLY A 701 -33.46 -11.63 9.84
N PHE A 702 -32.16 -11.57 10.15
CA PHE A 702 -31.46 -12.48 11.08
C PHE A 702 -31.71 -13.99 10.87
N GLN A 703 -32.19 -14.39 9.69
CA GLN A 703 -32.42 -15.80 9.38
C GLN A 703 -31.17 -16.36 8.72
N ILE A 704 -30.53 -17.27 9.44
CA ILE A 704 -29.41 -18.03 8.91
C ILE A 704 -29.93 -19.34 8.31
N GLN A 705 -29.32 -19.74 7.21
CA GLN A 705 -29.37 -21.13 6.77
C GLN A 705 -28.10 -21.81 7.24
N MET A 706 -28.26 -22.77 8.16
CA MET A 706 -27.15 -23.63 8.59
C MET A 706 -26.74 -24.54 7.44
N CYS A 707 -25.44 -24.79 7.31
CA CYS A 707 -24.87 -25.73 6.36
C CYS A 707 -24.06 -26.82 7.08
N LEU A 708 -23.97 -28.00 6.46
CA LEU A 708 -23.14 -29.10 6.92
C LEU A 708 -22.42 -29.73 5.74
N TRP A 709 -21.13 -30.01 5.91
CA TRP A 709 -20.33 -30.70 4.91
C TRP A 709 -20.57 -32.22 4.97
N ASN A 710 -21.14 -32.80 3.91
CA ASN A 710 -21.31 -34.24 3.75
C ASN A 710 -20.90 -34.65 2.33
N SER A 711 -19.60 -34.63 2.04
CA SER A 711 -18.98 -34.72 0.69
C SER A 711 -19.26 -33.52 -0.24
N THR A 712 -20.42 -32.88 -0.08
CA THR A 712 -20.77 -31.56 -0.61
C THR A 712 -21.40 -30.73 0.51
N CYS A 713 -21.38 -29.41 0.37
CA CYS A 713 -22.05 -28.54 1.33
C CYS A 713 -23.56 -28.53 1.10
N GLN A 714 -24.33 -28.89 2.12
CA GLN A 714 -25.79 -29.02 2.06
C GLN A 714 -26.47 -28.27 3.21
N ASN A 715 -27.74 -27.93 3.04
CA ASN A 715 -28.55 -27.32 4.09
C ASN A 715 -28.62 -28.27 5.30
N ALA A 716 -28.50 -27.70 6.50
CA ALA A 716 -28.59 -28.39 7.76
C ALA A 716 -29.70 -27.80 8.63
N THR A 717 -30.13 -28.61 9.59
CA THR A 717 -30.95 -28.17 10.73
C THR A 717 -30.13 -28.30 12.01
N SER A 718 -30.57 -27.68 13.10
CA SER A 718 -29.87 -27.79 14.38
C SER A 718 -29.71 -29.24 14.87
N THR A 719 -30.65 -30.13 14.50
CA THR A 719 -30.56 -31.57 14.82
C THR A 719 -29.48 -32.33 14.06
N ASN A 720 -28.93 -31.75 12.98
CA ASN A 720 -27.82 -32.35 12.22
C ASN A 720 -26.44 -31.94 12.74
N LEU A 721 -26.38 -30.99 13.68
CA LEU A 721 -25.13 -30.44 14.19
C LEU A 721 -24.66 -31.19 15.44
N THR A 722 -23.35 -31.29 15.59
CA THR A 722 -22.65 -31.94 16.70
C THR A 722 -22.11 -30.89 17.67
N SER A 723 -21.61 -31.32 18.84
CA SER A 723 -20.92 -30.43 19.79
C SER A 723 -19.79 -29.63 19.14
N SER A 724 -19.07 -30.23 18.19
CA SER A 724 -17.93 -29.62 17.51
C SER A 724 -18.25 -28.55 16.47
N ASN A 725 -19.49 -28.51 15.94
CA ASN A 725 -19.87 -27.57 14.88
C ASN A 725 -21.15 -26.77 15.18
N CYS A 726 -21.87 -27.08 16.26
CA CYS A 726 -23.10 -26.36 16.62
C CYS A 726 -22.86 -24.85 16.73
N PHE A 727 -21.87 -24.44 17.53
CA PHE A 727 -21.62 -23.01 17.77
C PHE A 727 -21.13 -22.28 16.51
N THR A 728 -20.20 -22.88 15.75
CA THR A 728 -19.63 -22.28 14.54
C THR A 728 -20.60 -22.25 13.36
N ASN A 729 -21.28 -23.37 13.07
CA ASN A 729 -22.18 -23.50 11.92
C ASN A 729 -23.54 -22.84 12.15
N THR A 730 -23.79 -22.27 13.33
CA THR A 730 -24.98 -21.46 13.60
C THR A 730 -24.66 -19.99 13.82
N ALA A 731 -23.48 -19.52 13.38
CA ALA A 731 -23.05 -18.15 13.57
C ALA A 731 -23.14 -17.69 15.04
N LYS A 732 -22.82 -18.59 15.97
CA LYS A 732 -22.87 -18.38 17.43
C LYS A 732 -24.26 -18.14 18.02
N THR A 733 -25.34 -18.38 17.26
CA THR A 733 -26.73 -18.19 17.74
C THR A 733 -27.33 -19.43 18.41
N TYR A 734 -26.64 -20.56 18.30
CA TYR A 734 -26.95 -21.79 19.00
C TYR A 734 -25.73 -22.26 19.80
N ARG A 735 -25.99 -23.06 20.82
CA ARG A 735 -24.99 -23.64 21.70
C ARG A 735 -25.26 -25.12 21.91
N TRP A 736 -24.24 -25.84 22.34
CA TRP A 736 -24.41 -27.20 22.83
C TRP A 736 -25.06 -27.19 24.22
N SER A 737 -26.17 -27.91 24.37
CA SER A 737 -27.05 -27.83 25.55
C SER A 737 -26.54 -28.56 26.79
N LYS A 738 -25.40 -29.23 26.72
CA LYS A 738 -24.80 -29.97 27.86
C LYS A 738 -23.29 -29.78 27.90
N ASN A 739 -22.68 -29.98 29.05
CA ASN A 739 -21.22 -29.94 29.21
C ASN A 739 -20.52 -31.26 28.83
N ASN A 740 -21.17 -32.11 28.02
CA ASN A 740 -20.62 -33.37 27.51
C ASN A 740 -20.93 -33.47 26.01
N GLU A 741 -19.97 -33.93 25.22
CA GLU A 741 -20.04 -34.06 23.75
C GLU A 741 -21.12 -35.04 23.28
N THR A 742 -21.39 -36.12 24.02
CA THR A 742 -22.27 -37.20 23.57
C THR A 742 -23.75 -36.99 23.85
N ASP A 743 -24.08 -36.15 24.83
CA ASP A 743 -25.44 -36.14 25.42
C ASP A 743 -26.23 -34.86 25.13
N GLY A 744 -25.62 -33.87 24.47
CA GLY A 744 -26.24 -32.58 24.21
C GLY A 744 -27.04 -32.52 22.92
N SER A 745 -27.65 -31.36 22.70
CA SER A 745 -28.32 -30.99 21.46
C SER A 745 -27.97 -29.55 21.11
N CYS A 746 -27.98 -29.21 19.83
CA CYS A 746 -27.73 -27.84 19.40
C CYS A 746 -28.99 -26.99 19.61
N GLN A 747 -28.96 -26.10 20.61
CA GLN A 747 -30.12 -25.31 21.04
C GLN A 747 -29.91 -23.81 20.82
N SER A 748 -30.97 -23.11 20.42
CA SER A 748 -30.90 -21.67 20.22
C SER A 748 -30.68 -20.96 21.55
N CYS A 749 -29.79 -19.97 21.55
CA CYS A 749 -29.49 -19.16 22.73
C CYS A 749 -30.64 -18.23 23.16
N SER A 750 -31.63 -18.02 22.30
CA SER A 750 -32.85 -17.27 22.62
C SER A 750 -33.86 -18.04 23.51
N GLN A 751 -33.80 -19.38 23.54
CA GLN A 751 -34.82 -20.20 24.22
C GLN A 751 -34.61 -20.35 25.73
N SER A 752 -33.41 -20.04 26.24
CA SER A 752 -33.04 -20.29 27.64
C SER A 752 -33.78 -19.40 28.66
N SER A 753 -34.27 -18.23 28.25
CA SER A 753 -34.88 -17.25 29.16
C SER A 753 -36.32 -17.61 29.56
N ILE A 754 -37.04 -18.32 28.68
CA ILE A 754 -38.47 -18.56 28.83
C ILE A 754 -38.75 -19.73 29.78
N PHE A 755 -37.92 -20.78 29.75
CA PHE A 755 -38.14 -21.97 30.59
C PHE A 755 -37.87 -21.72 32.09
N THR A 756 -36.89 -20.88 32.43
CA THR A 756 -36.58 -20.56 33.83
C THR A 756 -37.70 -19.73 34.47
N LEU A 757 -38.29 -18.79 33.74
CA LEU A 757 -39.45 -18.01 34.18
C LEU A 757 -40.70 -18.89 34.30
N GLY A 758 -40.94 -19.79 33.34
CA GLY A 758 -42.06 -20.73 33.38
C GLY A 758 -42.01 -21.68 34.59
N PHE A 759 -40.82 -22.19 34.94
CA PHE A 759 -40.64 -23.03 36.12
C PHE A 759 -40.81 -22.26 37.43
N ILE A 760 -40.32 -21.01 37.52
CA ILE A 760 -40.53 -20.17 38.69
C ILE A 760 -42.03 -19.89 38.88
N ILE A 761 -42.76 -19.56 37.81
CA ILE A 761 -44.22 -19.34 37.86
C ILE A 761 -44.96 -20.63 38.25
N LEU A 762 -44.57 -21.79 37.73
CA LEU A 762 -45.16 -23.08 38.13
C LEU A 762 -44.88 -23.45 39.59
N ILE A 763 -43.69 -23.14 40.12
CA ILE A 763 -43.36 -23.34 41.55
C ILE A 763 -44.18 -22.37 42.42
N PHE A 764 -44.36 -21.12 42.00
CA PHE A 764 -45.22 -20.16 42.70
C PHE A 764 -46.73 -20.44 42.56
N LEU A 765 -47.16 -21.20 41.54
CA LEU A 765 -48.56 -21.61 41.37
C LEU A 765 -48.88 -22.96 42.05
N THR A 766 -47.87 -23.69 42.51
CA THR A 766 -48.01 -24.99 43.19
C THR A 766 -47.70 -24.92 44.69
N GLN A 767 -47.30 -23.76 45.19
CA GLN A 767 -47.33 -23.36 46.60
C GLN A 767 -48.57 -22.53 46.87
#